data_AF-A0A523VBF7-F1
#
_entry.id   AF-A0A523VBF7-F1
#
_cell.length_a   1.000
_cell.length_b   1.000
_cell.length_c   1.000
_cell.angle_alpha   90.00
_cell.angle_beta   90.00
_cell.angle_gamma   90.00
#
_symmetry.space_group_name_H-M   'P 1'
#
loop_
_entity.id
_entity.type
_entity.pdbx_description
1 polymer ?
#
loop_
_entity_poly.entity_id
_entity_poly.type
_entity_poly.pdbx_seq_one_letter_code
_entity_poly.pdbx_strand_id
1 'polypeptide(L)'
;MPVTTFALNRPGATVLLMGNEAVARGAIEAGIGVAAAYPGSPSSEVLPFIASTAKELNIHAEWSVNEKVATEVAAGASFAGIRSFVAMKQNGANVAADFIINLNMTGIGEGGMVVFVSDDPGGMTSSNEEDSRTIAKWLDNPLLEPSSAQEAKDMVRWAFEVSEAVNLLTFVRGVTRISYTKSNVVLGELPEKTQKKAYFPELWNMYNPTKSTFTAGPSLVAHKLLHEKLKKVRDLFETSPFNRYVGPENPELLVITSGACTSYCTEAVDELRVGGTVGVLKLGTTWPLPEKLVGKYLGSTKKILFVEETDPFLEQSVMELAASLLPTLGTLTFYGARSGHVTPYNEQSTNLIINSLTDILGITPYQPRDSTYAMEVKEATKIVPNRPINMCAGCPHRATFWAIKKALQLDGRNGFVCGDIGCYSLGFAAPGFFQARTMHAMGSGAGVANGLGNLKNFGFDQPVLAVTGDSTFFHATLPALVNAVYNRSNFTLLILDNSATAMTGFQPHPGTGELATGDPAPVVDMEAICRAIGAHVEVCDPFDLENATKTLVSMMEEGTGTRVIIMRHMCQLLKDRRKISRKYKIYVDPEKCRGDACGCDRLCTRLFGCPGLMWDNETGKAIIDEALCVECGLCTDICPANAIIREEVT
;
A
#
# COMPACT_ATOMS: atom_id res chain seq x y z
N MET A 1 35.00 -2.32 -25.18
CA MET A 1 34.76 -3.67 -25.76
C MET A 1 34.42 -3.47 -27.25
N PRO A 2 34.48 -4.48 -28.13
CA PRO A 2 33.80 -4.36 -29.43
C PRO A 2 32.33 -4.01 -29.19
N VAL A 3 31.76 -3.12 -30.00
CA VAL A 3 30.33 -2.77 -29.91
C VAL A 3 29.52 -4.03 -30.18
N THR A 4 28.84 -4.52 -29.15
CA THR A 4 27.97 -5.69 -29.23
C THR A 4 26.88 -5.45 -30.26
N THR A 5 26.47 -6.49 -30.99
CA THR A 5 25.59 -6.34 -32.16
C THR A 5 24.24 -5.69 -31.80
N PHE A 6 23.77 -5.87 -30.56
CA PHE A 6 22.55 -5.22 -30.05
C PHE A 6 22.71 -3.71 -29.80
N ALA A 7 23.93 -3.18 -29.60
CA ALA A 7 24.18 -1.78 -29.24
C ALA A 7 24.41 -0.86 -30.46
N LEU A 8 24.33 -1.38 -31.69
CA LEU A 8 24.53 -0.60 -32.90
C LEU A 8 23.40 0.43 -33.12
N ASN A 9 23.72 1.72 -33.19
CA ASN A 9 22.76 2.72 -33.70
C ASN A 9 22.75 2.69 -35.25
N ARG A 10 22.01 1.72 -35.81
CA ARG A 10 21.80 1.55 -37.26
C ARG A 10 20.33 1.18 -37.52
N PRO A 11 19.42 2.17 -37.58
CA PRO A 11 18.00 1.92 -37.83
C PRO A 11 17.79 1.13 -39.14
N GLY A 12 16.86 0.18 -39.13
CA GLY A 12 16.56 -0.69 -40.27
C GLY A 12 17.58 -1.79 -40.53
N ALA A 13 18.71 -1.86 -39.81
CA ALA A 13 19.66 -2.96 -39.95
C ALA A 13 19.14 -4.24 -39.25
N THR A 14 19.19 -5.37 -39.96
CA THR A 14 18.87 -6.69 -39.39
C THR A 14 20.10 -7.31 -38.74
N VAL A 15 19.97 -7.77 -37.50
CA VAL A 15 21.03 -8.40 -36.71
C VAL A 15 20.51 -9.65 -35.99
N LEU A 16 21.40 -10.59 -35.63
CA LEU A 16 21.04 -11.82 -34.91
C LEU A 16 21.13 -11.60 -33.39
N LEU A 17 19.98 -11.53 -32.71
CA LEU A 17 19.88 -11.32 -31.26
C LEU A 17 19.17 -12.47 -30.55
N MET A 18 19.61 -12.77 -29.34
CA MET A 18 18.91 -13.54 -28.32
C MET A 18 17.68 -12.77 -27.81
N GLY A 19 16.64 -13.46 -27.32
CA GLY A 19 15.48 -12.82 -26.67
C GLY A 19 15.88 -11.82 -25.59
N ASN A 20 16.78 -12.18 -24.68
CA ASN A 20 17.27 -11.27 -23.63
C ASN A 20 18.10 -10.08 -24.18
N GLU A 21 18.85 -10.25 -25.28
CA GLU A 21 19.51 -9.14 -25.99
C GLU A 21 18.48 -8.19 -26.64
N ALA A 22 17.36 -8.74 -27.15
CA ALA A 22 16.31 -7.99 -27.81
C ALA A 22 15.38 -7.26 -26.82
N VAL A 23 15.07 -7.86 -25.66
CA VAL A 23 14.39 -7.20 -24.53
C VAL A 23 15.19 -6.01 -24.03
N ALA A 24 16.50 -6.20 -23.79
CA ALA A 24 17.41 -5.11 -23.42
C ALA A 24 17.42 -4.00 -24.49
N ARG A 25 17.51 -4.36 -25.78
CA ARG A 25 17.43 -3.41 -26.89
C ARG A 25 16.09 -2.67 -26.94
N GLY A 26 14.96 -3.32 -26.66
CA GLY A 26 13.64 -2.70 -26.61
C GLY A 26 13.52 -1.65 -25.51
N ALA A 27 14.05 -1.93 -24.32
CA ALA A 27 14.09 -0.97 -23.23
C ALA A 27 14.99 0.24 -23.55
N ILE A 28 16.13 0.01 -24.21
CA ILE A 28 17.02 1.09 -24.66
C ILE A 28 16.38 1.94 -25.78
N GLU A 29 15.71 1.32 -26.76
CA GLU A 29 14.92 2.03 -27.79
C GLU A 29 13.73 2.81 -27.21
N ALA A 30 13.26 2.47 -26.01
CA ALA A 30 12.25 3.20 -25.27
C ALA A 30 12.80 4.39 -24.46
N GLY A 31 14.12 4.58 -24.37
CA GLY A 31 14.74 5.71 -23.67
C GLY A 31 14.60 5.65 -22.14
N ILE A 32 14.83 4.47 -21.55
CA ILE A 32 14.93 4.31 -20.09
C ILE A 32 16.03 5.21 -19.49
N GLY A 33 15.83 5.65 -18.25
CA GLY A 33 16.88 6.23 -17.41
C GLY A 33 17.31 5.33 -16.26
N VAL A 34 16.48 4.35 -15.85
CA VAL A 34 16.79 3.44 -14.74
C VAL A 34 16.50 1.98 -15.11
N ALA A 35 17.41 1.08 -14.77
CA ALA A 35 17.22 -0.37 -14.84
C ALA A 35 17.68 -1.05 -13.54
N ALA A 36 16.83 -1.90 -12.96
CA ALA A 36 17.13 -2.67 -11.75
C ALA A 36 16.81 -4.16 -11.94
N ALA A 37 17.47 -5.05 -11.21
CA ALA A 37 17.15 -6.48 -11.23
C ALA A 37 17.70 -7.21 -9.99
N TYR A 38 17.22 -8.43 -9.75
CA TYR A 38 17.90 -9.45 -8.95
C TYR A 38 18.22 -10.65 -9.86
N PRO A 39 19.40 -11.30 -9.76
CA PRO A 39 19.80 -12.31 -10.73
C PRO A 39 18.99 -13.61 -10.59
N GLY A 40 18.23 -13.96 -11.64
CA GLY A 40 17.48 -15.20 -11.74
C GLY A 40 17.27 -15.62 -13.19
N SER A 41 17.78 -16.80 -13.58
CA SER A 41 17.45 -17.37 -14.89
C SER A 41 15.95 -17.67 -14.98
N PRO A 42 15.28 -17.43 -16.12
CA PRO A 42 15.87 -17.13 -17.44
C PRO A 42 16.06 -15.64 -17.80
N SER A 43 16.07 -14.70 -16.84
CA SER A 43 16.17 -13.25 -17.13
C SER A 43 17.55 -12.60 -16.90
N SER A 44 18.48 -13.31 -16.25
CA SER A 44 19.76 -12.78 -15.74
C SER A 44 20.62 -11.98 -16.71
N GLU A 45 20.53 -12.22 -18.02
CA GLU A 45 21.40 -11.61 -19.02
C GLU A 45 20.91 -10.21 -19.47
N VAL A 46 19.63 -9.87 -19.24
CA VAL A 46 19.02 -8.61 -19.71
C VAL A 46 19.71 -7.38 -19.11
N LEU A 47 19.88 -7.34 -17.78
CA LEU A 47 20.50 -6.19 -17.11
C LEU A 47 21.99 -6.01 -17.50
N PRO A 48 22.84 -7.06 -17.56
CA PRO A 48 24.20 -6.95 -18.10
C PRO A 48 24.29 -6.31 -19.48
N PHE A 49 23.35 -6.59 -20.40
CA PHE A 49 23.31 -5.92 -21.69
C PHE A 49 23.00 -4.42 -21.55
N ILE A 50 21.97 -4.04 -20.79
CA ILE A 50 21.66 -2.63 -20.51
C ILE A 50 22.87 -1.92 -19.87
N ALA A 51 23.43 -2.50 -18.81
CA ALA A 51 24.58 -1.98 -18.07
C ALA A 51 25.82 -1.73 -18.95
N SER A 52 26.05 -2.57 -19.97
CA SER A 52 27.17 -2.38 -20.91
C SER A 52 27.05 -1.12 -21.78
N THR A 53 25.85 -0.56 -21.94
CA THR A 53 25.58 0.70 -22.67
C THR A 53 25.30 1.90 -21.74
N ALA A 54 25.05 1.64 -20.45
CA ALA A 54 24.45 2.60 -19.52
C ALA A 54 25.22 3.93 -19.39
N LYS A 55 26.56 3.88 -19.37
CA LYS A 55 27.42 5.08 -19.30
C LYS A 55 27.33 5.96 -20.56
N GLU A 56 27.09 5.36 -21.72
CA GLU A 56 27.06 6.08 -23.00
C GLU A 56 25.71 6.77 -23.21
N LEU A 57 24.62 6.12 -22.75
CA LEU A 57 23.23 6.55 -22.96
C LEU A 57 22.61 7.31 -21.78
N ASN A 58 23.35 7.47 -20.67
CA ASN A 58 22.90 8.07 -19.39
C ASN A 58 21.77 7.26 -18.71
N ILE A 59 22.07 6.00 -18.38
CA ILE A 59 21.19 5.09 -17.65
C ILE A 59 21.84 4.75 -16.30
N HIS A 60 21.08 4.72 -15.21
CA HIS A 60 21.47 4.04 -13.96
C HIS A 60 21.08 2.56 -14.05
N ALA A 61 22.04 1.66 -13.88
CA ALA A 61 21.82 0.22 -14.00
C ALA A 61 22.38 -0.49 -12.77
N GLU A 62 21.52 -1.11 -11.95
CA GLU A 62 21.93 -1.77 -10.70
C GLU A 62 21.43 -3.22 -10.55
N TRP A 63 22.29 -4.07 -9.99
CA TRP A 63 21.81 -5.27 -9.31
C TRP A 63 21.34 -4.85 -7.91
N SER A 64 20.06 -5.02 -7.65
CA SER A 64 19.46 -4.80 -6.34
C SER A 64 19.50 -6.10 -5.51
N VAL A 65 19.31 -6.01 -4.20
CA VAL A 65 19.48 -7.17 -3.29
C VAL A 65 18.32 -8.18 -3.30
N ASN A 66 17.15 -7.78 -3.80
CA ASN A 66 16.00 -8.63 -4.11
C ASN A 66 15.03 -7.90 -5.06
N GLU A 67 14.01 -8.59 -5.53
CA GLU A 67 13.06 -8.09 -6.52
C GLU A 67 12.09 -7.03 -5.97
N LYS A 68 11.78 -7.04 -4.67
CA LYS A 68 11.00 -5.98 -4.01
C LYS A 68 11.75 -4.65 -4.12
N VAL A 69 13.01 -4.63 -3.69
CA VAL A 69 13.85 -3.43 -3.73
C VAL A 69 14.15 -3.01 -5.18
N ALA A 70 14.37 -3.94 -6.11
CA ALA A 70 14.52 -3.62 -7.54
C ALA A 70 13.28 -2.90 -8.11
N THR A 71 12.09 -3.34 -7.69
CA THR A 71 10.81 -2.74 -8.11
C THR A 71 10.61 -1.36 -7.46
N GLU A 72 10.99 -1.21 -6.20
CA GLU A 72 10.92 0.07 -5.47
C GLU A 72 11.89 1.12 -6.03
N VAL A 73 13.10 0.71 -6.42
CA VAL A 73 14.08 1.54 -7.14
C VAL A 73 13.50 2.06 -8.45
N ALA A 74 12.91 1.19 -9.25
CA ALA A 74 12.29 1.57 -10.51
C ALA A 74 11.03 2.43 -10.33
N ALA A 75 10.23 2.21 -9.28
CA ALA A 75 9.10 3.05 -8.94
C ALA A 75 9.54 4.47 -8.53
N GLY A 76 10.56 4.60 -7.68
CA GLY A 76 11.14 5.91 -7.31
C GLY A 76 11.65 6.71 -8.52
N ALA A 77 12.22 6.03 -9.52
CA ALA A 77 12.57 6.65 -10.80
C ALA A 77 11.34 7.13 -11.60
N SER A 78 10.29 6.28 -11.68
CA SER A 78 9.06 6.61 -12.40
C SER A 78 8.30 7.78 -11.76
N PHE A 79 8.31 7.86 -10.42
CA PHE A 79 7.69 8.96 -9.66
C PHE A 79 8.26 10.33 -10.03
N ALA A 80 9.56 10.41 -10.35
CA ALA A 80 10.25 11.63 -10.77
C ALA A 80 10.28 11.83 -12.30
N GLY A 81 9.42 11.14 -13.05
CA GLY A 81 9.26 11.31 -14.49
C GLY A 81 10.23 10.51 -15.38
N ILE A 82 11.06 9.63 -14.82
CA ILE A 82 12.09 8.88 -15.56
C ILE A 82 11.62 7.45 -15.90
N ARG A 83 11.69 7.07 -17.18
CA ARG A 83 11.35 5.71 -17.64
C ARG A 83 12.21 4.66 -16.95
N SER A 84 11.57 3.67 -16.34
CA SER A 84 12.24 2.66 -15.52
C SER A 84 11.90 1.23 -15.91
N PHE A 85 12.89 0.34 -15.76
CA PHE A 85 12.81 -1.05 -16.18
C PHE A 85 13.26 -2.00 -15.06
N VAL A 86 12.56 -3.13 -14.89
CA VAL A 86 12.95 -4.19 -13.95
C VAL A 86 13.06 -5.52 -14.68
N ALA A 87 14.10 -6.30 -14.40
CA ALA A 87 14.20 -7.70 -14.86
C ALA A 87 14.17 -8.67 -13.67
N MET A 88 13.37 -9.73 -13.78
CA MET A 88 13.26 -10.80 -12.78
C MET A 88 12.73 -12.10 -13.42
N LYS A 89 12.78 -13.20 -12.67
CA LYS A 89 12.03 -14.43 -13.02
C LYS A 89 10.69 -14.49 -12.28
N GLN A 90 9.82 -15.45 -12.62
CA GLN A 90 8.46 -15.56 -12.07
C GLN A 90 8.38 -15.51 -10.54
N ASN A 91 9.31 -16.18 -9.84
CA ASN A 91 9.38 -16.15 -8.37
C ASN A 91 9.57 -14.73 -7.80
N GLY A 92 10.29 -13.86 -8.51
CA GLY A 92 10.58 -12.50 -8.08
C GLY A 92 9.34 -11.61 -8.03
N ALA A 93 8.35 -11.87 -8.89
CA ALA A 93 7.09 -11.15 -8.87
C ALA A 93 6.29 -11.45 -7.58
N ASN A 94 6.45 -12.64 -6.97
CA ASN A 94 5.90 -12.92 -5.63
C ASN A 94 6.63 -12.15 -4.53
N VAL A 95 7.96 -11.99 -4.62
CA VAL A 95 8.76 -11.24 -3.65
C VAL A 95 8.40 -9.75 -3.69
N ALA A 96 8.14 -9.20 -4.88
CA ALA A 96 7.72 -7.81 -5.08
C ALA A 96 6.21 -7.56 -4.88
N ALA A 97 5.38 -8.61 -4.80
CA ALA A 97 3.91 -8.53 -4.87
C ALA A 97 3.28 -7.50 -3.91
N ASP A 98 3.72 -7.48 -2.66
CA ASP A 98 3.20 -6.58 -1.61
C ASP A 98 3.45 -5.10 -1.92
N PHE A 99 4.60 -4.77 -2.50
CA PHE A 99 4.84 -3.42 -3.01
C PHE A 99 4.04 -3.13 -4.28
N ILE A 100 4.01 -4.09 -5.22
CA ILE A 100 3.35 -3.90 -6.53
C ILE A 100 1.85 -3.66 -6.38
N ILE A 101 1.13 -4.42 -5.55
CA ILE A 101 -0.32 -4.24 -5.36
C ILE A 101 -0.62 -2.83 -4.81
N ASN A 102 0.18 -2.35 -3.85
CA ASN A 102 0.08 -0.97 -3.37
C ASN A 102 0.45 0.06 -4.46
N LEU A 103 1.49 -0.19 -5.26
CA LEU A 103 1.96 0.72 -6.32
C LEU A 103 0.94 0.89 -7.45
N ASN A 104 0.21 -0.16 -7.81
CA ASN A 104 -0.84 -0.08 -8.80
C ASN A 104 -2.14 0.52 -8.25
N MET A 105 -2.30 0.49 -6.92
CA MET A 105 -3.25 1.36 -6.25
C MET A 105 -2.77 2.83 -6.24
N THR A 106 -1.46 3.13 -6.10
CA THR A 106 -0.99 4.54 -6.13
C THR A 106 -1.01 5.18 -7.51
N GLY A 107 -0.74 4.39 -8.55
CA GLY A 107 -0.22 4.90 -9.83
C GLY A 107 1.31 5.00 -9.80
N ILE A 108 1.93 5.06 -10.99
CA ILE A 108 3.40 5.09 -11.16
C ILE A 108 3.99 6.47 -11.45
N GLY A 109 3.17 7.51 -11.57
CA GLY A 109 3.61 8.86 -11.97
C GLY A 109 3.91 9.00 -13.47
N GLU A 110 4.68 10.02 -13.85
CA GLU A 110 4.90 10.43 -15.26
C GLU A 110 6.05 9.68 -15.96
N GLY A 111 6.73 8.76 -15.27
CA GLY A 111 7.92 8.10 -15.79
C GLY A 111 7.65 6.99 -16.79
N GLY A 112 6.67 6.13 -16.54
CA GLY A 112 6.47 4.89 -17.30
C GLY A 112 7.38 3.77 -16.78
N MET A 113 6.79 2.61 -16.46
CA MET A 113 7.47 1.54 -15.73
C MET A 113 7.15 0.16 -16.33
N VAL A 114 8.19 -0.57 -16.72
CA VAL A 114 8.06 -1.90 -17.35
C VAL A 114 8.79 -2.97 -16.53
N VAL A 115 8.14 -4.09 -16.28
CA VAL A 115 8.72 -5.25 -15.60
C VAL A 115 8.80 -6.43 -16.58
N PHE A 116 10.02 -6.81 -16.97
CA PHE A 116 10.27 -8.06 -17.66
C PHE A 116 10.32 -9.20 -16.66
N VAL A 117 9.32 -10.08 -16.73
CA VAL A 117 9.21 -11.28 -15.89
C VAL A 117 9.38 -12.51 -16.78
N SER A 118 10.47 -13.25 -16.61
CA SER A 118 10.72 -14.47 -17.37
C SER A 118 10.26 -15.70 -16.61
N ASP A 119 9.23 -16.38 -17.12
CA ASP A 119 8.79 -17.68 -16.63
C ASP A 119 9.74 -18.80 -17.07
N ASP A 120 9.69 -19.92 -16.35
CA ASP A 120 10.50 -21.10 -16.62
C ASP A 120 9.63 -22.37 -16.79
N PRO A 121 8.94 -22.54 -17.94
CA PRO A 121 8.13 -23.73 -18.21
C PRO A 121 8.99 -25.00 -18.23
N GLY A 122 8.54 -26.05 -17.56
CA GLY A 122 9.32 -27.25 -17.25
C GLY A 122 10.31 -27.10 -16.08
N GLY A 123 10.38 -25.93 -15.42
CA GLY A 123 11.14 -25.71 -14.19
C GLY A 123 12.66 -25.90 -14.30
N MET A 124 13.24 -25.72 -15.49
CA MET A 124 14.63 -26.11 -15.81
C MET A 124 15.68 -25.44 -14.91
N THR A 125 15.37 -24.27 -14.35
CA THR A 125 16.20 -23.46 -13.44
C THR A 125 15.41 -22.97 -12.22
N SER A 126 14.28 -23.62 -11.89
CA SER A 126 13.31 -23.14 -10.90
C SER A 126 12.77 -24.24 -10.00
N SER A 127 12.51 -23.90 -8.73
CA SER A 127 11.90 -24.81 -7.74
C SER A 127 10.42 -25.11 -8.00
N ASN A 128 9.80 -24.38 -8.91
CA ASN A 128 8.40 -24.50 -9.31
C ASN A 128 8.21 -24.04 -10.76
N GLU A 129 7.24 -24.64 -11.43
CA GLU A 129 6.58 -24.02 -12.58
C GLU A 129 5.50 -23.07 -12.06
N GLU A 130 5.45 -21.87 -12.63
CA GLU A 130 4.52 -20.82 -12.25
C GLU A 130 4.26 -19.91 -13.45
N ASP A 131 3.03 -19.42 -13.57
CA ASP A 131 2.55 -18.67 -14.73
C ASP A 131 2.40 -17.19 -14.37
N SER A 132 3.31 -16.35 -14.86
CA SER A 132 3.23 -14.90 -14.61
C SER A 132 2.09 -14.22 -15.37
N ARG A 133 1.44 -14.89 -16.33
CA ARG A 133 0.12 -14.40 -16.78
C ARG A 133 -0.79 -14.33 -15.58
N THR A 134 -0.79 -15.39 -14.78
CA THR A 134 -1.60 -15.47 -13.58
C THR A 134 -1.13 -14.43 -12.56
N ILE A 135 0.16 -14.14 -12.30
CA ILE A 135 0.49 -13.06 -11.34
C ILE A 135 0.19 -11.63 -11.83
N ALA A 136 0.42 -11.31 -13.10
CA ALA A 136 -0.04 -10.06 -13.75
C ALA A 136 -1.56 -10.00 -13.94
N LYS A 137 -2.27 -10.98 -13.37
CA LYS A 137 -3.72 -11.02 -13.25
C LYS A 137 -4.17 -10.78 -11.76
N TRP A 138 -3.27 -10.67 -10.76
CA TRP A 138 -3.56 -10.23 -9.37
C TRP A 138 -2.50 -9.28 -8.81
N LEU A 139 -2.03 -8.32 -9.60
CA LEU A 139 -1.18 -7.28 -9.04
C LEU A 139 -1.60 -5.84 -9.37
N ASP A 140 -2.42 -5.62 -10.40
CA ASP A 140 -2.72 -4.28 -10.91
C ASP A 140 -2.79 -4.21 -12.45
N ASN A 141 -2.13 -5.14 -13.14
CA ASN A 141 -1.34 -4.73 -14.30
C ASN A 141 -1.83 -5.17 -15.70
N PRO A 142 -1.57 -4.36 -16.74
CA PRO A 142 -1.43 -4.82 -18.11
C PRO A 142 -0.28 -5.83 -18.26
N LEU A 143 -0.40 -6.71 -19.26
CA LEU A 143 0.55 -7.78 -19.56
C LEU A 143 0.67 -7.96 -21.07
N LEU A 144 1.90 -8.01 -21.58
CA LEU A 144 2.23 -8.36 -22.96
C LEU A 144 3.01 -9.69 -23.02
N GLU A 145 2.79 -10.47 -24.08
CA GLU A 145 3.37 -11.82 -24.26
C GLU A 145 3.92 -11.98 -25.69
N PRO A 146 5.22 -11.71 -25.93
CA PRO A 146 5.83 -11.81 -27.25
C PRO A 146 6.14 -13.25 -27.69
N SER A 147 5.93 -13.54 -28.97
CA SER A 147 6.21 -14.84 -29.61
C SER A 147 7.59 -14.95 -30.28
N SER A 148 8.33 -13.84 -30.40
CA SER A 148 9.65 -13.79 -31.04
C SER A 148 10.56 -12.73 -30.42
N ALA A 149 11.87 -12.75 -30.70
CA ALA A 149 12.79 -11.72 -30.20
C ALA A 149 12.55 -10.34 -30.83
N GLN A 150 12.09 -10.27 -32.10
CA GLN A 150 11.63 -9.02 -32.73
C GLN A 150 10.46 -8.43 -31.94
N GLU A 151 9.43 -9.25 -31.74
CA GLU A 151 8.22 -8.84 -31.01
C GLU A 151 8.53 -8.51 -29.55
N ALA A 152 9.49 -9.17 -28.91
CA ALA A 152 9.94 -8.83 -27.56
C ALA A 152 10.58 -7.43 -27.50
N LYS A 153 11.40 -7.05 -28.49
CA LYS A 153 11.95 -5.69 -28.60
C LYS A 153 10.84 -4.65 -28.77
N ASP A 154 9.92 -4.90 -29.69
CA ASP A 154 8.86 -3.94 -30.05
C ASP A 154 7.78 -3.84 -28.95
N MET A 155 7.41 -4.95 -28.31
CA MET A 155 6.49 -4.95 -27.17
C MET A 155 7.08 -4.31 -25.91
N VAL A 156 8.39 -4.45 -25.63
CA VAL A 156 9.01 -3.74 -24.49
C VAL A 156 8.95 -2.22 -24.70
N ARG A 157 9.11 -1.74 -25.94
CA ARG A 157 8.91 -0.32 -26.27
C ARG A 157 7.46 0.09 -26.10
N TRP A 158 6.51 -0.65 -26.66
CA TRP A 158 5.08 -0.35 -26.55
C TRP A 158 4.55 -0.46 -25.11
N ALA A 159 5.15 -1.31 -24.26
CA ALA A 159 4.81 -1.43 -22.84
C ALA A 159 4.99 -0.12 -22.08
N PHE A 160 5.96 0.73 -22.44
CA PHE A 160 6.09 2.08 -21.86
C PHE A 160 4.94 2.99 -22.28
N GLU A 161 4.52 2.95 -23.55
CA GLU A 161 3.40 3.74 -24.06
C GLU A 161 2.07 3.33 -23.40
N VAL A 162 1.85 2.02 -23.20
CA VAL A 162 0.72 1.49 -22.41
C VAL A 162 0.82 1.94 -20.95
N SER A 163 1.99 1.80 -20.32
CA SER A 163 2.22 2.12 -18.91
C SER A 163 1.99 3.60 -18.59
N GLU A 164 2.48 4.50 -19.45
CA GLU A 164 2.24 5.95 -19.33
C GLU A 164 0.76 6.29 -19.56
N ALA A 165 0.08 5.64 -20.51
CA ALA A 165 -1.32 5.92 -20.85
C ALA A 165 -2.34 5.46 -19.78
N VAL A 166 -2.04 4.42 -19.00
CA VAL A 166 -2.94 3.92 -17.92
C VAL A 166 -2.44 4.20 -16.50
N ASN A 167 -1.25 4.81 -16.36
CA ASN A 167 -0.54 5.06 -15.10
C ASN A 167 -0.28 3.83 -14.21
N LEU A 168 -0.06 2.66 -14.82
CA LEU A 168 0.26 1.40 -14.12
C LEU A 168 1.57 0.84 -14.67
N LEU A 169 2.32 0.06 -13.87
CA LEU A 169 3.42 -0.71 -14.46
C LEU A 169 2.86 -1.75 -15.44
N THR A 170 3.60 -2.02 -16.52
CA THR A 170 3.21 -3.03 -17.51
C THR A 170 4.20 -4.19 -17.49
N PHE A 171 3.68 -5.42 -17.36
CA PHE A 171 4.51 -6.61 -17.44
C PHE A 171 4.77 -7.00 -18.90
N VAL A 172 5.99 -7.46 -19.19
CA VAL A 172 6.31 -8.19 -20.43
C VAL A 172 6.79 -9.58 -20.04
N ARG A 173 6.10 -10.63 -20.51
CA ARG A 173 6.36 -12.01 -20.12
C ARG A 173 7.38 -12.68 -21.03
N GLY A 174 8.54 -13.03 -20.47
CA GLY A 174 9.47 -13.98 -21.08
C GLY A 174 9.07 -15.42 -20.76
N VAL A 175 9.58 -16.35 -21.57
CA VAL A 175 9.68 -17.78 -21.25
C VAL A 175 11.05 -18.27 -21.72
N THR A 176 11.63 -19.28 -21.07
CA THR A 176 12.99 -19.83 -21.37
C THR A 176 13.27 -20.03 -22.87
N ARG A 177 12.26 -20.40 -23.67
CA ARG A 177 12.39 -20.53 -25.14
C ARG A 177 12.53 -19.19 -25.87
N ILE A 178 11.82 -18.14 -25.47
CA ILE A 178 12.00 -16.79 -26.02
C ILE A 178 13.33 -16.22 -25.53
N SER A 179 13.54 -16.21 -24.21
CA SER A 179 14.69 -15.60 -23.53
C SER A 179 16.04 -16.05 -24.11
N TYR A 180 16.19 -17.33 -24.45
CA TYR A 180 17.45 -17.90 -24.97
C TYR A 180 17.50 -18.22 -26.48
N THR A 181 16.39 -18.16 -27.23
CA THR A 181 16.47 -18.36 -28.70
C THR A 181 17.06 -17.13 -29.37
N LYS A 182 17.91 -17.33 -30.38
CA LYS A 182 18.38 -16.24 -31.27
C LYS A 182 17.56 -16.18 -32.55
N SER A 183 17.15 -14.99 -32.96
CA SER A 183 16.52 -14.73 -34.26
C SER A 183 17.02 -13.42 -34.89
N ASN A 184 16.70 -13.23 -36.16
CA ASN A 184 16.86 -11.93 -36.80
C ASN A 184 15.97 -10.89 -36.11
N VAL A 185 16.52 -9.70 -35.87
CA VAL A 185 15.85 -8.53 -35.28
C VAL A 185 16.26 -7.29 -36.07
N VAL A 186 15.30 -6.49 -36.50
CA VAL A 186 15.48 -5.20 -37.16
C VAL A 186 15.61 -4.12 -36.09
N LEU A 187 16.74 -3.41 -36.11
CA LEU A 187 17.04 -2.36 -35.15
C LEU A 187 16.20 -1.10 -35.41
N GLY A 188 15.62 -0.54 -34.36
CA GLY A 188 15.05 0.82 -34.35
C GLY A 188 16.13 1.88 -34.08
N GLU A 189 15.71 3.13 -34.02
CA GLU A 189 16.55 4.25 -33.63
C GLU A 189 16.81 4.26 -32.12
N LEU A 190 18.08 4.47 -31.73
CA LEU A 190 18.41 4.75 -30.34
C LEU A 190 18.19 6.24 -30.06
N PRO A 191 17.49 6.60 -28.97
CA PRO A 191 17.27 8.00 -28.62
C PRO A 191 18.59 8.70 -28.29
N GLU A 192 18.66 10.01 -28.54
CA GLU A 192 19.66 10.84 -27.88
C GLU A 192 19.49 10.74 -26.35
N LYS A 193 20.62 10.71 -25.62
CA LYS A 193 20.70 10.48 -24.16
C LYS A 193 19.52 11.05 -23.40
N THR A 194 18.83 10.22 -22.61
CA THR A 194 17.57 10.50 -21.92
C THR A 194 17.48 11.94 -21.38
N GLN A 195 16.77 12.81 -22.13
CA GLN A 195 16.77 14.27 -21.91
C GLN A 195 15.71 14.76 -20.90
N LYS A 196 14.83 13.89 -20.39
CA LYS A 196 13.88 14.26 -19.33
C LYS A 196 14.68 14.66 -18.07
N LYS A 197 14.54 15.91 -17.60
CA LYS A 197 15.01 16.29 -16.26
C LYS A 197 14.13 15.58 -15.23
N ALA A 198 14.74 14.85 -14.30
CA ALA A 198 14.04 14.30 -13.15
C ALA A 198 13.58 15.42 -12.22
N TYR A 199 12.29 15.44 -11.88
CA TYR A 199 11.68 16.41 -10.99
C TYR A 199 10.37 15.84 -10.42
N PHE A 200 10.07 16.11 -9.16
CA PHE A 200 8.78 15.73 -8.57
C PHE A 200 7.92 16.98 -8.30
N PRO A 201 6.77 17.15 -8.98
CA PRO A 201 5.91 18.32 -8.82
C PRO A 201 5.23 18.37 -7.43
N GLU A 202 4.89 19.59 -6.98
CA GLU A 202 4.12 19.78 -5.74
C GLU A 202 2.66 19.33 -5.91
N LEU A 203 2.39 18.09 -5.52
CA LEU A 203 1.07 17.45 -5.66
C LEU A 203 0.30 17.27 -4.33
N TRP A 204 0.84 17.71 -3.20
CA TRP A 204 0.16 17.51 -1.92
C TRP A 204 -1.12 18.36 -1.78
N ASN A 205 -2.29 17.72 -1.78
CA ASN A 205 -3.55 18.35 -1.39
C ASN A 205 -4.52 17.38 -0.70
N MET A 206 -4.56 17.43 0.63
CA MET A 206 -5.52 16.66 1.46
C MET A 206 -6.99 16.90 1.09
N TYR A 207 -7.34 18.07 0.54
CA TYR A 207 -8.70 18.44 0.16
C TYR A 207 -9.05 18.07 -1.30
N ASN A 208 -8.10 17.53 -2.06
CA ASN A 208 -8.37 16.97 -3.39
C ASN A 208 -7.41 15.80 -3.69
N PRO A 209 -7.68 14.60 -3.12
CA PRO A 209 -6.78 13.46 -3.22
C PRO A 209 -6.59 12.91 -4.65
N THR A 210 -7.42 13.30 -5.62
CA THR A 210 -7.23 12.91 -7.04
C THR A 210 -5.99 13.53 -7.70
N LYS A 211 -5.34 14.49 -7.03
CA LYS A 211 -4.00 14.98 -7.41
C LYS A 211 -2.84 14.26 -6.71
N SER A 212 -3.11 13.46 -5.68
CA SER A 212 -2.10 12.73 -4.91
C SER A 212 -1.81 11.35 -5.52
N THR A 213 -1.24 11.32 -6.74
CA THR A 213 -1.02 10.10 -7.56
C THR A 213 0.10 9.17 -7.06
N PHE A 214 0.33 9.12 -5.74
CA PHE A 214 1.39 8.37 -5.07
C PHE A 214 0.93 7.79 -3.70
N THR A 215 -0.40 7.72 -3.48
CA THR A 215 -1.05 7.15 -2.28
C THR A 215 -2.14 6.17 -2.68
N ALA A 216 -2.24 5.03 -1.98
CA ALA A 216 -2.67 3.78 -2.61
C ALA A 216 -4.20 3.60 -2.73
N GLY A 217 -4.79 4.02 -3.87
CA GLY A 217 -6.10 3.55 -4.31
C GLY A 217 -6.51 3.94 -5.75
N PRO A 218 -7.16 3.04 -6.54
CA PRO A 218 -7.11 1.58 -6.43
C PRO A 218 -7.23 0.76 -7.75
N SER A 219 -6.35 -0.24 -7.91
CA SER A 219 -6.61 -1.61 -8.38
C SER A 219 -7.58 -1.92 -9.56
N LEU A 220 -7.07 -2.43 -10.70
CA LEU A 220 -7.87 -3.05 -11.78
C LEU A 220 -7.63 -4.57 -12.04
N VAL A 221 -6.53 -5.17 -11.57
CA VAL A 221 -6.05 -6.51 -11.92
C VAL A 221 -4.99 -7.17 -10.95
N ALA A 222 -4.93 -7.19 -9.60
CA ALA A 222 -5.85 -7.22 -8.44
C ALA A 222 -6.81 -8.39 -8.38
N HIS A 223 -7.01 -9.03 -9.52
CA HIS A 223 -8.29 -9.65 -9.80
C HIS A 223 -8.06 -11.08 -10.32
N LYS A 224 -8.54 -11.41 -11.52
CA LYS A 224 -7.96 -12.26 -12.59
C LYS A 224 -6.89 -13.39 -12.26
N LEU A 225 -5.94 -13.34 -11.31
CA LEU A 225 -5.09 -14.50 -10.85
C LEU A 225 -5.94 -15.36 -9.95
N LEU A 226 -6.59 -14.66 -9.01
CA LEU A 226 -7.46 -15.21 -8.01
C LEU A 226 -8.39 -16.17 -8.74
N HIS A 227 -8.93 -15.75 -9.90
CA HIS A 227 -9.77 -16.50 -10.84
C HIS A 227 -9.26 -17.88 -11.33
N GLU A 228 -7.99 -18.25 -11.11
CA GLU A 228 -7.47 -19.61 -11.35
C GLU A 228 -7.27 -20.42 -10.06
N LYS A 229 -6.83 -19.79 -8.96
CA LYS A 229 -6.87 -20.42 -7.62
C LYS A 229 -8.33 -20.72 -7.22
N LEU A 230 -9.23 -19.78 -7.51
CA LEU A 230 -10.69 -19.84 -7.44
C LEU A 230 -11.32 -20.89 -8.37
N LYS A 231 -10.59 -21.57 -9.27
CA LYS A 231 -11.13 -22.76 -9.94
C LYS A 231 -10.99 -24.01 -9.09
N LYS A 232 -9.85 -24.18 -8.41
CA LYS A 232 -9.59 -25.35 -7.53
C LYS A 232 -10.36 -25.28 -6.21
N VAL A 233 -10.49 -24.08 -5.64
CA VAL A 233 -11.30 -23.87 -4.42
C VAL A 233 -12.80 -24.17 -4.68
N ARG A 234 -13.25 -24.07 -5.95
CA ARG A 234 -14.64 -24.32 -6.36
C ARG A 234 -15.06 -25.76 -6.11
N ASP A 235 -14.28 -26.72 -6.59
CA ASP A 235 -14.57 -28.14 -6.41
C ASP A 235 -14.54 -28.57 -4.93
N LEU A 236 -13.74 -27.91 -4.09
CA LEU A 236 -13.76 -28.12 -2.62
C LEU A 236 -15.02 -27.57 -1.96
N PHE A 237 -15.61 -26.50 -2.52
CA PHE A 237 -16.78 -25.84 -1.96
C PHE A 237 -18.10 -26.58 -2.27
N GLU A 238 -18.16 -27.36 -3.36
CA GLU A 238 -19.33 -28.19 -3.72
C GLU A 238 -19.78 -29.14 -2.61
N THR A 239 -18.83 -29.65 -1.82
CA THR A 239 -19.06 -30.61 -0.73
C THR A 239 -18.77 -30.04 0.66
N SER A 240 -18.64 -28.72 0.78
CA SER A 240 -18.27 -28.08 2.05
C SER A 240 -19.36 -28.24 3.13
N PRO A 241 -19.04 -28.73 4.34
CA PRO A 241 -20.01 -28.88 5.43
C PRO A 241 -20.51 -27.54 6.00
N PHE A 242 -19.92 -26.42 5.58
CA PHE A 242 -20.33 -25.08 5.99
C PHE A 242 -21.47 -24.52 5.12
N ASN A 243 -21.73 -25.14 3.96
CA ASN A 243 -22.93 -24.88 3.16
C ASN A 243 -24.08 -25.74 3.69
N ARG A 244 -25.26 -25.15 3.87
CA ARG A 244 -26.41 -25.82 4.48
C ARG A 244 -27.72 -25.35 3.86
N TYR A 245 -28.60 -26.30 3.57
CA TYR A 245 -29.99 -26.04 3.21
C TYR A 245 -30.92 -26.35 4.40
N VAL A 246 -31.97 -25.54 4.57
CA VAL A 246 -33.09 -25.78 5.49
C VAL A 246 -34.39 -25.36 4.80
N GLY A 247 -35.41 -26.21 4.82
CA GLY A 247 -36.71 -25.95 4.17
C GLY A 247 -37.27 -27.18 3.46
N PRO A 248 -38.40 -27.05 2.73
CA PRO A 248 -38.98 -28.14 1.93
C PRO A 248 -38.10 -28.49 0.73
N GLU A 249 -38.30 -29.67 0.13
CA GLU A 249 -37.53 -30.10 -1.06
C GLU A 249 -37.77 -29.20 -2.28
N ASN A 250 -39.02 -28.76 -2.47
CA ASN A 250 -39.47 -27.87 -3.55
C ASN A 250 -40.14 -26.63 -2.93
N PRO A 251 -39.38 -25.57 -2.60
CA PRO A 251 -39.93 -24.35 -2.01
C PRO A 251 -40.65 -23.46 -3.05
N GLU A 252 -41.56 -22.60 -2.60
CA GLU A 252 -42.09 -21.52 -3.45
C GLU A 252 -41.04 -20.42 -3.68
N LEU A 253 -40.17 -20.20 -2.70
CA LEU A 253 -39.09 -19.20 -2.71
C LEU A 253 -37.81 -19.78 -2.12
N LEU A 254 -36.69 -19.70 -2.85
CA LEU A 254 -35.37 -20.02 -2.34
C LEU A 254 -34.65 -18.72 -1.92
N VAL A 255 -34.31 -18.60 -0.65
CA VAL A 255 -33.38 -17.59 -0.13
C VAL A 255 -31.96 -18.13 -0.23
N ILE A 256 -31.07 -17.43 -0.94
CA ILE A 256 -29.63 -17.70 -0.99
C ILE A 256 -28.93 -16.63 -0.16
N THR A 257 -28.17 -17.04 0.85
CA THR A 257 -27.58 -16.12 1.83
C THR A 257 -26.25 -16.63 2.38
N SER A 258 -25.51 -15.78 3.10
CA SER A 258 -24.23 -16.13 3.74
C SER A 258 -24.00 -15.32 5.02
N GLY A 259 -22.90 -15.59 5.72
CA GLY A 259 -22.45 -14.75 6.85
C GLY A 259 -23.52 -14.52 7.92
N ALA A 260 -23.57 -13.28 8.44
CA ALA A 260 -24.54 -12.85 9.44
C ALA A 260 -25.99 -12.82 8.90
N CYS A 261 -26.18 -12.50 7.61
CA CYS A 261 -27.48 -12.47 6.96
C CYS A 261 -28.25 -13.79 7.12
N THR A 262 -27.55 -14.93 7.21
CA THR A 262 -28.16 -16.24 7.53
C THR A 262 -29.08 -16.19 8.74
N SER A 263 -28.69 -15.47 9.80
CA SER A 263 -29.48 -15.28 11.01
C SER A 263 -30.71 -14.42 10.73
N TYR A 264 -30.53 -13.28 10.05
CA TYR A 264 -31.62 -12.37 9.67
C TYR A 264 -32.67 -13.07 8.78
N CYS A 265 -32.24 -13.92 7.85
CA CYS A 265 -33.13 -14.73 7.01
C CYS A 265 -33.85 -15.82 7.81
N THR A 266 -33.18 -16.49 8.74
CA THR A 266 -33.78 -17.56 9.55
C THR A 266 -34.83 -16.97 10.50
N GLU A 267 -34.48 -15.91 11.24
CA GLU A 267 -35.38 -15.18 12.13
C GLU A 267 -36.60 -14.61 11.37
N ALA A 268 -36.40 -14.02 10.18
CA ALA A 268 -37.49 -13.53 9.34
C ALA A 268 -38.44 -14.66 8.85
N VAL A 269 -37.89 -15.83 8.50
CA VAL A 269 -38.67 -16.99 8.05
C VAL A 269 -39.45 -17.64 9.20
N ASP A 270 -38.87 -17.70 10.40
CA ASP A 270 -39.50 -18.24 11.61
C ASP A 270 -40.60 -17.30 12.14
N GLU A 271 -40.34 -15.97 12.17
CA GLU A 271 -41.27 -14.96 12.65
C GLU A 271 -42.50 -14.82 11.72
N LEU A 272 -42.29 -14.82 10.40
CA LEU A 272 -43.38 -14.91 9.41
C LEU A 272 -44.01 -16.32 9.34
N ARG A 273 -43.38 -17.32 9.96
CA ARG A 273 -43.80 -18.75 9.98
C ARG A 273 -43.88 -19.39 8.59
N VAL A 274 -43.04 -18.93 7.67
CA VAL A 274 -43.03 -19.36 6.26
C VAL A 274 -42.03 -20.49 5.95
N GLY A 275 -41.39 -21.10 6.96
CA GLY A 275 -40.43 -22.21 6.78
C GLY A 275 -40.98 -23.49 6.11
N GLY A 276 -42.30 -23.58 5.93
CA GLY A 276 -42.95 -24.63 5.11
C GLY A 276 -43.03 -24.32 3.60
N THR A 277 -42.83 -23.07 3.19
CA THR A 277 -42.87 -22.62 1.78
C THR A 277 -41.57 -21.98 1.32
N VAL A 278 -40.78 -21.41 2.22
CA VAL A 278 -39.46 -20.81 1.96
C VAL A 278 -38.35 -21.82 2.27
N GLY A 279 -37.39 -21.96 1.36
CA GLY A 279 -36.14 -22.68 1.59
C GLY A 279 -34.98 -21.70 1.76
N VAL A 280 -34.06 -21.97 2.69
CA VAL A 280 -32.87 -21.15 2.94
C VAL A 280 -31.61 -21.96 2.63
N LEU A 281 -30.88 -21.55 1.58
CA LEU A 281 -29.54 -22.03 1.25
C LEU A 281 -28.51 -21.06 1.83
N LYS A 282 -27.93 -21.44 2.97
CA LYS A 282 -26.71 -20.82 3.49
C LYS A 282 -25.50 -21.30 2.69
N LEU A 283 -24.79 -20.37 2.06
CA LEU A 283 -23.43 -20.55 1.61
C LEU A 283 -22.46 -20.14 2.73
N GLY A 284 -21.77 -21.11 3.32
CA GLY A 284 -20.61 -20.86 4.18
C GLY A 284 -19.31 -20.70 3.38
N THR A 285 -19.35 -20.94 2.08
CA THR A 285 -18.21 -20.83 1.17
C THR A 285 -18.66 -20.10 -0.11
N THR A 286 -18.45 -18.79 -0.14
CA THR A 286 -19.14 -17.86 -1.05
C THR A 286 -18.41 -17.60 -2.36
N TRP A 287 -17.08 -17.50 -2.32
CA TRP A 287 -16.25 -17.29 -3.50
C TRP A 287 -15.02 -18.21 -3.48
N PRO A 288 -14.80 -19.05 -4.51
CA PRO A 288 -15.60 -19.20 -5.74
C PRO A 288 -16.96 -19.83 -5.47
N LEU A 289 -17.99 -19.45 -6.24
CA LEU A 289 -19.32 -20.02 -6.08
C LEU A 289 -19.33 -21.55 -6.33
N PRO A 290 -19.87 -22.40 -5.43
CA PRO A 290 -20.02 -23.84 -5.68
C PRO A 290 -21.15 -24.11 -6.68
N GLU A 291 -20.79 -24.15 -7.97
CA GLU A 291 -21.72 -24.11 -9.09
C GLU A 291 -22.65 -25.33 -9.18
N LYS A 292 -22.17 -26.53 -8.86
CA LYS A 292 -22.99 -27.76 -8.90
C LYS A 292 -24.00 -27.77 -7.74
N LEU A 293 -23.55 -27.37 -6.54
CA LEU A 293 -24.41 -27.25 -5.35
C LEU A 293 -25.49 -26.18 -5.54
N VAL A 294 -25.13 -25.00 -6.05
CA VAL A 294 -26.08 -23.92 -6.33
C VAL A 294 -27.03 -24.30 -7.46
N GLY A 295 -26.51 -24.84 -8.57
CA GLY A 295 -27.32 -25.28 -9.70
C GLY A 295 -28.40 -26.31 -9.33
N LYS A 296 -28.11 -27.20 -8.38
CA LYS A 296 -29.10 -28.13 -7.80
C LYS A 296 -30.29 -27.38 -7.18
N TYR A 297 -30.04 -26.37 -6.35
CA TYR A 297 -31.09 -25.64 -5.63
C TYR A 297 -31.81 -24.59 -6.51
N LEU A 298 -31.12 -24.00 -7.49
CA LEU A 298 -31.79 -23.24 -8.57
C LEU A 298 -32.78 -24.10 -9.37
N GLY A 299 -32.61 -25.43 -9.37
CA GLY A 299 -33.52 -26.37 -10.01
C GLY A 299 -34.83 -26.64 -9.25
N SER A 300 -34.90 -26.38 -7.94
CA SER A 300 -36.08 -26.78 -7.12
C SER A 300 -37.19 -25.73 -7.03
N THR A 301 -37.01 -24.53 -7.60
CA THR A 301 -38.04 -23.48 -7.62
C THR A 301 -37.86 -22.50 -8.78
N LYS A 302 -38.73 -21.47 -8.86
CA LYS A 302 -38.69 -20.39 -9.85
C LYS A 302 -38.52 -18.99 -9.25
N LYS A 303 -38.73 -18.79 -7.94
CA LYS A 303 -38.43 -17.53 -7.24
C LYS A 303 -37.16 -17.67 -6.42
N ILE A 304 -36.19 -16.78 -6.60
CA ILE A 304 -34.91 -16.76 -5.86
C ILE A 304 -34.75 -15.39 -5.20
N LEU A 305 -34.51 -15.32 -3.89
CA LEU A 305 -34.13 -14.10 -3.16
C LEU A 305 -32.67 -14.19 -2.69
N PHE A 306 -31.86 -13.21 -3.02
CA PHE A 306 -30.49 -13.07 -2.52
C PHE A 306 -30.45 -12.15 -1.30
N VAL A 307 -29.73 -12.54 -0.25
CA VAL A 307 -29.48 -11.71 0.93
C VAL A 307 -28.02 -11.79 1.37
N GLU A 308 -27.31 -10.67 1.26
CA GLU A 308 -25.89 -10.54 1.58
C GLU A 308 -25.53 -9.11 2.00
N GLU A 309 -24.36 -8.91 2.61
CA GLU A 309 -23.90 -7.61 3.11
C GLU A 309 -23.12 -6.82 2.04
N THR A 310 -23.28 -5.49 2.06
CA THR A 310 -22.58 -4.54 1.18
C THR A 310 -22.88 -4.74 -0.32
N ASP A 311 -22.13 -5.59 -1.03
CA ASP A 311 -22.24 -5.73 -2.49
C ASP A 311 -23.06 -6.98 -2.88
N PRO A 312 -23.86 -6.93 -3.96
CA PRO A 312 -24.63 -8.09 -4.47
C PRO A 312 -23.72 -9.08 -5.19
N PHE A 313 -22.80 -9.69 -4.44
CA PHE A 313 -21.70 -10.53 -4.91
C PHE A 313 -22.18 -11.95 -5.28
N LEU A 314 -22.94 -12.59 -4.40
CA LEU A 314 -23.59 -13.87 -4.61
C LEU A 314 -24.74 -13.73 -5.60
N GLU A 315 -25.56 -12.67 -5.51
CA GLU A 315 -26.59 -12.34 -6.49
C GLU A 315 -26.01 -12.34 -7.91
N GLN A 316 -24.91 -11.62 -8.13
CA GLN A 316 -24.24 -11.58 -9.43
C GLN A 316 -23.66 -12.94 -9.84
N SER A 317 -22.87 -13.57 -8.96
CA SER A 317 -22.23 -14.86 -9.25
C SER A 317 -23.24 -15.96 -9.58
N VAL A 318 -24.36 -16.00 -8.86
CA VAL A 318 -25.42 -17.00 -9.03
C VAL A 318 -26.27 -16.68 -10.26
N MET A 319 -26.56 -15.41 -10.56
CA MET A 319 -27.25 -15.04 -11.81
C MET A 319 -26.40 -15.33 -13.06
N GLU A 320 -25.08 -15.13 -13.01
CA GLU A 320 -24.16 -15.49 -14.10
C GLU A 320 -24.15 -17.01 -14.35
N LEU A 321 -24.02 -17.80 -13.28
CA LEU A 321 -24.18 -19.25 -13.33
C LEU A 321 -25.54 -19.66 -13.90
N ALA A 322 -26.64 -19.07 -13.38
CA ALA A 322 -27.98 -19.40 -13.81
C ALA A 322 -28.21 -19.11 -15.30
N ALA A 323 -27.63 -18.03 -15.83
CA ALA A 323 -27.65 -17.72 -17.26
C ALA A 323 -26.99 -18.82 -18.10
N SER A 324 -25.87 -19.39 -17.65
CA SER A 324 -25.21 -20.53 -18.31
C SER A 324 -26.02 -21.84 -18.24
N LEU A 325 -26.92 -21.96 -17.24
CA LEU A 325 -27.76 -23.14 -17.00
C LEU A 325 -29.21 -22.99 -17.51
N LEU A 326 -29.57 -21.86 -18.14
CA LEU A 326 -30.92 -21.59 -18.67
C LEU A 326 -31.52 -22.72 -19.54
N PRO A 327 -30.77 -23.42 -20.42
CA PRO A 327 -31.33 -24.54 -21.20
C PRO A 327 -31.87 -25.70 -20.35
N THR A 328 -31.41 -25.82 -19.09
CA THR A 328 -31.82 -26.86 -18.14
C THR A 328 -32.82 -26.32 -17.11
N LEU A 329 -32.64 -25.07 -16.65
CA LEU A 329 -33.44 -24.47 -15.58
C LEU A 329 -34.72 -23.78 -16.07
N GLY A 330 -34.74 -23.31 -17.31
CA GLY A 330 -35.78 -22.41 -17.82
C GLY A 330 -35.76 -21.03 -17.13
N THR A 331 -36.80 -20.23 -17.34
CA THR A 331 -36.90 -18.87 -16.77
C THR A 331 -36.96 -18.91 -15.24
N LEU A 332 -36.13 -18.09 -14.59
CA LEU A 332 -36.13 -17.85 -13.14
C LEU A 332 -36.44 -16.37 -12.86
N THR A 333 -37.11 -16.10 -11.75
CA THR A 333 -37.35 -14.76 -11.21
C THR A 333 -36.41 -14.50 -10.05
N PHE A 334 -35.58 -13.46 -10.16
CA PHE A 334 -34.59 -13.09 -9.14
C PHE A 334 -35.02 -11.84 -8.38
N TYR A 335 -34.82 -11.88 -7.07
CA TYR A 335 -35.04 -10.81 -6.12
C TYR A 335 -33.75 -10.60 -5.31
N GLY A 336 -33.46 -9.37 -4.92
CA GLY A 336 -32.22 -8.99 -4.24
C GLY A 336 -31.98 -7.50 -4.32
N ALA A 337 -30.73 -7.07 -4.44
CA ALA A 337 -30.38 -5.67 -4.63
C ALA A 337 -30.87 -5.13 -5.98
N ARG A 338 -30.79 -5.92 -7.06
CA ARG A 338 -31.19 -5.44 -8.41
C ARG A 338 -32.70 -5.26 -8.56
N SER A 339 -33.50 -5.98 -7.78
CA SER A 339 -34.95 -5.77 -7.68
C SER A 339 -35.33 -4.71 -6.63
N GLY A 340 -34.35 -4.11 -5.94
CA GLY A 340 -34.58 -3.16 -4.85
C GLY A 340 -35.18 -3.78 -3.57
N HIS A 341 -35.17 -5.11 -3.44
CA HIS A 341 -35.74 -5.83 -2.31
C HIS A 341 -34.76 -5.96 -1.12
N VAL A 342 -33.46 -5.76 -1.36
CA VAL A 342 -32.36 -5.81 -0.39
C VAL A 342 -31.44 -4.60 -0.65
N THR A 343 -30.78 -4.05 0.35
CA THR A 343 -29.94 -2.84 0.17
C THR A 343 -28.49 -3.19 -0.19
N PRO A 344 -27.93 -2.73 -1.33
CA PRO A 344 -26.52 -2.91 -1.68
C PRO A 344 -25.62 -1.86 -0.99
N TYR A 345 -25.86 -1.64 0.30
CA TYR A 345 -25.12 -0.75 1.19
C TYR A 345 -25.69 -0.85 2.61
N ASN A 346 -24.90 -0.42 3.61
CA ASN A 346 -25.21 -0.55 5.03
C ASN A 346 -25.34 -2.03 5.48
N GLU A 347 -25.54 -2.25 6.78
CA GLU A 347 -25.83 -3.59 7.32
C GLU A 347 -27.28 -4.01 6.98
N GLN A 348 -27.47 -5.28 6.62
CA GLN A 348 -28.80 -5.88 6.55
C GLN A 348 -29.44 -6.00 7.94
N SER A 349 -30.73 -6.27 7.99
CA SER A 349 -31.42 -6.62 9.24
C SER A 349 -32.64 -7.47 8.97
N THR A 350 -33.05 -8.27 9.96
CA THR A 350 -34.28 -9.07 9.94
C THR A 350 -35.49 -8.27 9.46
N ASN A 351 -35.60 -7.00 9.88
CA ASN A 351 -36.65 -6.07 9.45
C ASN A 351 -36.69 -5.84 7.93
N LEU A 352 -35.53 -5.68 7.28
CA LEU A 352 -35.46 -5.51 5.83
C LEU A 352 -35.88 -6.81 5.14
N ILE A 353 -35.42 -7.96 5.63
CA ILE A 353 -35.68 -9.26 5.00
C ILE A 353 -37.15 -9.68 5.16
N ILE A 354 -37.78 -9.34 6.29
CA ILE A 354 -39.22 -9.48 6.48
C ILE A 354 -39.97 -8.68 5.39
N ASN A 355 -39.61 -7.42 5.15
CA ASN A 355 -40.24 -6.63 4.09
C ASN A 355 -40.07 -7.32 2.71
N SER A 356 -38.86 -7.77 2.37
CA SER A 356 -38.57 -8.51 1.12
C SER A 356 -39.46 -9.76 0.98
N LEU A 357 -39.55 -10.58 2.03
CA LEU A 357 -40.35 -11.80 2.04
C LEU A 357 -41.85 -11.51 1.95
N THR A 358 -42.34 -10.48 2.65
CA THR A 358 -43.77 -10.11 2.59
C THR A 358 -44.20 -9.66 1.20
N ASP A 359 -43.39 -8.89 0.48
CA ASP A 359 -43.69 -8.46 -0.89
C ASP A 359 -43.70 -9.65 -1.88
N ILE A 360 -42.64 -10.47 -1.89
CA ILE A 360 -42.49 -11.62 -2.81
C ILE A 360 -43.58 -12.70 -2.62
N LEU A 361 -44.07 -12.86 -1.39
CA LEU A 361 -45.08 -13.85 -1.00
C LEU A 361 -46.50 -13.26 -0.92
N GLY A 362 -46.68 -11.95 -1.12
CA GLY A 362 -47.99 -11.28 -1.05
C GLY A 362 -48.61 -11.25 0.36
N ILE A 363 -47.79 -11.25 1.40
CA ILE A 363 -48.21 -11.20 2.81
C ILE A 363 -48.45 -9.71 3.18
N THR A 364 -49.55 -9.42 3.85
CA THR A 364 -49.86 -8.04 4.31
C THR A 364 -48.77 -7.47 5.24
N PRO A 365 -48.52 -6.14 5.22
CA PRO A 365 -47.33 -5.56 5.83
C PRO A 365 -47.15 -5.88 7.32
N TYR A 366 -46.04 -6.55 7.63
CA TYR A 366 -45.55 -6.75 8.99
C TYR A 366 -44.72 -5.53 9.42
N GLN A 367 -44.93 -5.00 10.62
CA GLN A 367 -44.13 -3.89 11.17
C GLN A 367 -43.29 -4.38 12.37
N PRO A 368 -41.97 -4.56 12.23
CA PRO A 368 -41.14 -5.13 13.30
C PRO A 368 -40.85 -4.18 14.47
N ARG A 369 -40.83 -2.87 14.22
CA ARG A 369 -40.51 -1.82 15.21
C ARG A 369 -41.26 -0.54 14.87
N ASP A 370 -41.57 0.25 15.89
CA ASP A 370 -42.21 1.55 15.73
C ASP A 370 -41.29 2.58 15.03
N SER A 371 -41.89 3.41 14.19
CA SER A 371 -41.23 4.50 13.44
C SER A 371 -40.46 5.51 14.31
N THR A 372 -40.89 5.73 15.55
CA THR A 372 -40.27 6.66 16.52
C THR A 372 -38.81 6.30 16.82
N TYR A 373 -38.49 5.02 16.98
CA TYR A 373 -37.14 4.54 17.30
C TYR A 373 -36.08 4.99 16.29
N ALA A 374 -36.43 5.03 14.99
CA ALA A 374 -35.52 5.48 13.94
C ALA A 374 -35.21 6.99 14.01
N MET A 375 -36.12 7.79 14.57
CA MET A 375 -35.91 9.22 14.78
C MET A 375 -34.97 9.48 15.97
N GLU A 376 -35.14 8.74 17.06
CA GLU A 376 -34.30 8.85 18.27
C GLU A 376 -32.83 8.54 17.96
N VAL A 377 -32.55 7.46 17.23
CA VAL A 377 -31.18 7.10 16.79
C VAL A 377 -30.56 8.22 15.93
N LYS A 378 -31.34 8.83 15.03
CA LYS A 378 -30.85 9.91 14.17
C LYS A 378 -30.45 11.16 14.97
N GLU A 379 -31.22 11.54 15.98
CA GLU A 379 -30.84 12.64 16.87
C GLU A 379 -29.61 12.29 17.73
N ALA A 380 -29.52 11.06 18.24
CA ALA A 380 -28.38 10.58 19.02
C ALA A 380 -27.05 10.65 18.25
N THR A 381 -27.04 10.43 16.92
CA THR A 381 -25.80 10.57 16.13
C THR A 381 -25.20 11.98 16.12
N LYS A 382 -25.99 13.03 16.37
CA LYS A 382 -25.50 14.43 16.35
C LYS A 382 -24.62 14.79 17.54
N ILE A 383 -24.72 14.03 18.64
CA ILE A 383 -23.91 14.24 19.86
C ILE A 383 -22.69 13.31 19.94
N VAL A 384 -22.45 12.48 18.91
CA VAL A 384 -21.26 11.63 18.84
C VAL A 384 -20.04 12.49 18.45
N PRO A 385 -18.99 12.57 19.29
CA PRO A 385 -17.80 13.35 18.97
C PRO A 385 -17.05 12.73 17.78
N ASN A 386 -16.69 13.56 16.80
CA ASN A 386 -15.85 13.15 15.68
C ASN A 386 -14.48 12.66 16.20
N ARG A 387 -13.94 11.60 15.59
CA ARG A 387 -12.67 10.97 15.99
C ARG A 387 -11.59 11.22 14.93
N PRO A 388 -10.96 12.41 14.91
CA PRO A 388 -10.01 12.79 13.86
C PRO A 388 -8.75 11.93 13.88
N ILE A 389 -8.17 11.75 12.69
CA ILE A 389 -6.85 11.14 12.50
C ILE A 389 -5.80 11.99 13.24
N ASN A 390 -5.25 11.49 14.34
CA ASN A 390 -4.31 12.22 15.18
C ASN A 390 -3.21 11.32 15.79
N MET A 391 -2.01 11.88 15.98
CA MET A 391 -0.96 11.24 16.81
C MET A 391 -1.24 11.47 18.29
N CYS A 392 -0.92 10.50 19.14
CA CYS A 392 -1.11 10.56 20.59
C CYS A 392 -0.43 11.79 21.23
N ALA A 393 -0.88 12.18 22.43
CA ALA A 393 -0.20 13.19 23.23
C ALA A 393 1.26 12.76 23.49
N GLY A 394 2.21 13.69 23.34
CA GLY A 394 3.64 13.41 23.48
C GLY A 394 4.24 12.38 22.52
N CYS A 395 3.54 12.01 21.43
CA CYS A 395 4.04 11.05 20.46
C CYS A 395 5.38 11.51 19.85
N PRO A 396 6.46 10.71 19.94
CA PRO A 396 7.80 11.11 19.49
C PRO A 396 7.86 11.36 17.98
N HIS A 397 7.06 10.63 17.18
CA HIS A 397 7.01 10.82 15.74
C HIS A 397 6.50 12.21 15.33
N ARG A 398 5.66 12.86 16.15
CA ARG A 398 5.24 14.25 15.94
C ARG A 398 6.45 15.20 16.02
N ALA A 399 7.35 14.92 16.97
CA ALA A 399 8.60 15.66 17.12
C ALA A 399 9.53 15.40 15.92
N THR A 400 9.67 14.14 15.48
CA THR A 400 10.43 13.77 14.27
C THR A 400 9.92 14.49 13.02
N PHE A 401 8.62 14.47 12.74
CA PHE A 401 8.07 15.18 11.58
C PHE A 401 8.16 16.70 11.69
N TRP A 402 8.21 17.26 12.91
CA TRP A 402 8.48 18.69 13.11
C TRP A 402 9.92 19.03 12.77
N ALA A 403 10.89 18.20 13.18
CA ALA A 403 12.30 18.34 12.83
C ALA A 403 12.53 18.16 11.31
N ILE A 404 11.90 17.17 10.67
CA ILE A 404 11.90 17.02 9.19
C ILE A 404 11.40 18.30 8.52
N LYS A 405 10.22 18.79 8.91
CA LYS A 405 9.62 20.00 8.36
C LYS A 405 10.55 21.20 8.52
N LYS A 406 11.19 21.36 9.68
CA LYS A 406 12.13 22.45 9.94
C LYS A 406 13.40 22.32 9.10
N ALA A 407 13.98 21.13 9.00
CA ALA A 407 15.16 20.89 8.19
C ALA A 407 14.90 21.15 6.70
N LEU A 408 13.77 20.67 6.16
CA LEU A 408 13.37 20.94 4.76
C LEU A 408 13.03 22.41 4.49
N GLN A 409 12.51 23.14 5.48
CA GLN A 409 12.29 24.59 5.39
C GLN A 409 13.60 25.40 5.42
N LEU A 410 14.64 24.90 6.08
CA LEU A 410 15.98 25.53 6.12
C LEU A 410 16.79 25.23 4.86
N ASP A 411 16.72 23.98 4.37
CA ASP A 411 17.38 23.53 3.15
C ASP A 411 16.82 24.17 1.87
N GLY A 412 15.49 24.40 1.81
CA GLY A 412 14.84 25.14 0.73
C GLY A 412 14.71 24.40 -0.61
N ARG A 413 15.37 23.24 -0.82
CA ARG A 413 15.26 22.45 -2.07
C ARG A 413 14.02 21.55 -2.13
N ASN A 414 13.05 21.76 -1.22
CA ASN A 414 11.75 21.08 -1.21
C ASN A 414 11.86 19.55 -1.25
N GLY A 415 12.59 18.99 -0.26
CA GLY A 415 12.94 17.57 -0.22
C GLY A 415 11.77 16.58 -0.18
N PHE A 416 12.06 15.37 -0.65
CA PHE A 416 11.11 14.29 -0.83
C PHE A 416 11.19 13.31 0.35
N VAL A 417 10.10 13.11 1.08
CA VAL A 417 10.04 12.13 2.19
C VAL A 417 9.23 10.92 1.74
N CYS A 418 9.91 9.80 1.51
CA CYS A 418 9.29 8.52 1.26
C CYS A 418 8.65 8.00 2.56
N GLY A 419 7.34 7.79 2.53
CA GLY A 419 6.59 7.22 3.65
C GLY A 419 6.49 5.69 3.59
N ASP A 420 5.99 5.13 4.68
CA ASP A 420 5.93 3.69 4.99
C ASP A 420 4.76 3.50 5.99
N ILE A 421 4.30 2.27 6.23
CA ILE A 421 3.09 1.96 7.02
C ILE A 421 3.41 1.65 8.50
N GLY A 422 2.71 2.33 9.42
CA GLY A 422 2.96 2.34 10.87
C GLY A 422 2.50 3.65 11.56
N CYS A 423 2.83 3.90 12.85
CA CYS A 423 2.39 5.13 13.53
C CYS A 423 2.87 6.43 12.85
N TYR A 424 4.01 6.36 12.17
CA TYR A 424 4.59 7.43 11.36
C TYR A 424 3.89 7.64 10.01
N SER A 425 2.96 6.78 9.60
CA SER A 425 2.08 7.03 8.44
C SER A 425 1.34 8.36 8.56
N LEU A 426 1.03 8.75 9.80
CA LEU A 426 0.40 10.04 10.11
C LEU A 426 1.26 11.25 9.66
N GLY A 427 2.48 11.01 9.20
CA GLY A 427 3.31 11.88 8.34
C GLY A 427 2.61 12.41 7.08
N PHE A 428 1.66 11.66 6.48
CA PHE A 428 0.86 12.16 5.35
C PHE A 428 -0.21 13.16 5.79
N ALA A 429 -0.59 13.19 7.06
CA ALA A 429 -1.72 13.97 7.56
C ALA A 429 -1.26 15.22 8.32
N ALA A 430 -2.21 16.07 8.74
CA ALA A 430 -1.94 17.26 9.55
C ALA A 430 -1.07 17.01 10.82
N PRO A 431 -1.23 15.90 11.58
CA PRO A 431 -0.41 15.61 12.76
C PRO A 431 1.08 15.40 12.46
N GLY A 432 1.41 14.91 11.25
CA GLY A 432 2.77 14.80 10.74
C GLY A 432 3.12 15.87 9.71
N PHE A 433 2.32 16.94 9.67
CA PHE A 433 2.52 18.16 8.89
C PHE A 433 2.67 17.96 7.37
N PHE A 434 2.02 16.92 6.82
CA PHE A 434 2.00 16.64 5.38
C PHE A 434 3.40 16.39 4.76
N GLN A 435 4.33 15.83 5.53
CA GLN A 435 5.71 15.64 5.09
C GLN A 435 5.89 14.38 4.24
N ALA A 436 5.23 13.27 4.59
CA ALA A 436 5.36 12.00 3.87
C ALA A 436 4.57 12.05 2.54
N ARG A 437 5.26 11.78 1.42
CA ARG A 437 4.72 11.94 0.05
C ARG A 437 4.26 10.63 -0.60
N THR A 438 4.69 9.48 -0.08
CA THR A 438 4.34 8.13 -0.59
C THR A 438 3.80 7.27 0.52
N MET A 439 2.97 6.28 0.19
CA MET A 439 2.61 5.21 1.12
C MET A 439 2.27 3.92 0.39
N HIS A 440 2.98 2.86 0.75
CA HIS A 440 2.89 1.53 0.16
C HIS A 440 3.01 0.47 1.29
N ALA A 441 3.51 -0.72 0.96
CA ALA A 441 3.81 -1.79 1.91
C ALA A 441 4.91 -1.46 2.93
N MET A 442 5.05 -2.30 3.96
CA MET A 442 6.09 -2.21 4.99
C MET A 442 7.51 -2.21 4.38
N GLY A 443 8.35 -1.28 4.85
CA GLY A 443 9.75 -1.12 4.43
C GLY A 443 9.94 -0.38 3.10
N SER A 444 8.87 -0.12 2.34
CA SER A 444 8.98 0.30 0.94
C SER A 444 9.51 1.73 0.76
N GLY A 445 9.36 2.59 1.77
CA GLY A 445 9.87 3.97 1.72
C GLY A 445 11.37 4.04 1.47
N ALA A 446 12.15 3.11 2.04
CA ALA A 446 13.59 3.04 1.82
C ALA A 446 13.97 2.54 0.42
N GLY A 447 13.20 1.62 -0.18
CA GLY A 447 13.41 1.17 -1.55
C GLY A 447 13.10 2.27 -2.57
N VAL A 448 12.00 3.01 -2.39
CA VAL A 448 11.65 4.16 -3.24
C VAL A 448 12.72 5.25 -3.13
N ALA A 449 13.27 5.46 -1.91
CA ALA A 449 14.38 6.39 -1.69
C ALA A 449 15.71 5.94 -2.33
N ASN A 450 15.95 4.62 -2.54
CA ASN A 450 17.09 4.17 -3.34
C ASN A 450 16.98 4.69 -4.77
N GLY A 451 15.81 4.52 -5.39
CA GLY A 451 15.54 4.96 -6.77
C GLY A 451 15.77 6.46 -6.94
N LEU A 452 15.08 7.28 -6.14
CA LEU A 452 15.21 8.73 -6.15
C LEU A 452 16.65 9.20 -5.88
N GLY A 453 17.34 8.56 -4.93
CA GLY A 453 18.72 8.86 -4.56
C GLY A 453 19.75 8.65 -5.68
N ASN A 454 19.42 7.91 -6.73
CA ASN A 454 20.29 7.68 -7.89
C ASN A 454 19.99 8.61 -9.09
N LEU A 455 18.98 9.49 -8.99
CA LEU A 455 18.55 10.35 -10.11
C LEU A 455 19.41 11.62 -10.35
N LYS A 456 20.55 11.78 -9.67
CA LYS A 456 21.42 12.97 -9.79
C LYS A 456 21.87 13.24 -11.23
N ASN A 457 22.09 12.19 -12.03
CA ASN A 457 22.47 12.30 -13.45
C ASN A 457 21.32 12.74 -14.38
N PHE A 458 20.10 12.86 -13.87
CA PHE A 458 18.93 13.44 -14.53
C PHE A 458 18.58 14.82 -13.96
N GLY A 459 19.44 15.39 -13.11
CA GLY A 459 19.23 16.71 -12.51
C GLY A 459 18.32 16.75 -11.28
N PHE A 460 18.06 15.62 -10.64
CA PHE A 460 17.34 15.58 -9.36
C PHE A 460 18.24 16.11 -8.23
N ASP A 461 17.83 17.23 -7.61
CA ASP A 461 18.59 18.01 -6.62
C ASP A 461 17.91 18.11 -5.24
N GLN A 462 16.63 17.76 -5.17
CA GLN A 462 15.81 17.66 -3.95
C GLN A 462 16.40 16.61 -2.99
N PRO A 463 16.61 16.90 -1.69
CA PRO A 463 17.11 15.91 -0.74
C PRO A 463 16.07 14.81 -0.51
N VAL A 464 16.50 13.56 -0.56
CA VAL A 464 15.66 12.38 -0.35
C VAL A 464 15.79 11.90 1.10
N LEU A 465 14.64 11.78 1.76
CA LEU A 465 14.48 11.20 3.08
C LEU A 465 13.57 9.96 2.99
N ALA A 466 13.77 8.98 3.85
CA ALA A 466 12.83 7.88 4.07
C ALA A 466 12.51 7.75 5.55
N VAL A 467 11.26 7.46 5.92
CA VAL A 467 10.89 7.14 7.31
C VAL A 467 10.51 5.67 7.44
N THR A 468 10.97 5.01 8.50
CA THR A 468 10.58 3.64 8.87
C THR A 468 10.46 3.52 10.39
N GLY A 469 9.76 2.49 10.88
CA GLY A 469 9.73 2.14 12.30
C GLY A 469 10.87 1.20 12.69
N ASP A 470 11.09 1.05 13.98
CA ASP A 470 11.96 0.02 14.58
C ASP A 470 11.56 -1.42 14.20
N SER A 471 10.28 -1.75 14.36
CA SER A 471 9.67 -3.04 13.97
C SER A 471 9.73 -3.25 12.45
N THR A 472 9.43 -2.21 11.67
CA THR A 472 9.48 -2.21 10.20
C THR A 472 10.90 -2.28 9.64
N PHE A 473 11.89 -1.78 10.38
CA PHE A 473 13.31 -1.90 10.06
C PHE A 473 13.72 -3.37 9.94
N PHE A 474 13.43 -4.16 10.98
CA PHE A 474 13.66 -5.60 11.00
C PHE A 474 12.79 -6.37 9.99
N HIS A 475 11.54 -5.93 9.77
CA HIS A 475 10.60 -6.61 8.87
C HIS A 475 11.04 -6.58 7.40
N ALA A 476 11.34 -5.39 6.86
CA ALA A 476 11.56 -5.23 5.42
C ALA A 476 12.51 -4.10 5.00
N THR A 477 13.00 -3.26 5.93
CA THR A 477 13.90 -2.15 5.55
C THR A 477 15.36 -2.60 5.38
N LEU A 478 15.80 -3.62 6.15
CA LEU A 478 17.18 -4.13 6.10
C LEU A 478 17.70 -4.42 4.68
N PRO A 479 16.97 -5.13 3.78
CA PRO A 479 17.38 -5.28 2.38
C PRO A 479 17.57 -3.94 1.66
N ALA A 480 16.62 -3.00 1.78
CA ALA A 480 16.71 -1.69 1.13
C ALA A 480 17.91 -0.85 1.62
N LEU A 481 18.35 -1.04 2.87
CA LEU A 481 19.57 -0.40 3.40
C LEU A 481 20.86 -1.04 2.85
N VAL A 482 20.93 -2.37 2.76
CA VAL A 482 22.07 -3.06 2.12
C VAL A 482 22.20 -2.66 0.65
N ASN A 483 21.05 -2.57 -0.05
CA ASN A 483 20.98 -2.08 -1.42
C ASN A 483 21.57 -0.66 -1.56
N ALA A 484 21.20 0.22 -0.63
CA ALA A 484 21.56 1.62 -0.67
C ALA A 484 23.05 1.84 -0.55
N VAL A 485 23.71 1.17 0.41
CA VAL A 485 25.16 1.27 0.58
C VAL A 485 25.90 0.62 -0.60
N TYR A 486 25.43 -0.52 -1.10
CA TYR A 486 26.05 -1.23 -2.23
C TYR A 486 25.98 -0.41 -3.54
N ASN A 487 24.79 0.08 -3.91
CA ASN A 487 24.57 0.87 -5.13
C ASN A 487 24.82 2.38 -4.94
N ARG A 488 25.22 2.79 -3.73
CA ARG A 488 25.62 4.16 -3.33
C ARG A 488 24.49 5.20 -3.37
N SER A 489 23.26 4.73 -3.19
CA SER A 489 22.02 5.51 -3.24
C SER A 489 22.02 6.68 -2.25
N ASN A 490 21.80 7.89 -2.76
CA ASN A 490 21.93 9.14 -1.99
C ASN A 490 20.64 9.55 -1.25
N PHE A 491 20.40 9.00 -0.07
CA PHE A 491 19.30 9.41 0.80
C PHE A 491 19.62 9.26 2.30
N THR A 492 18.81 9.89 3.16
CA THR A 492 18.85 9.69 4.61
C THR A 492 17.65 8.85 5.06
N LEU A 493 17.91 7.69 5.66
CA LEU A 493 16.90 6.87 6.33
C LEU A 493 16.72 7.36 7.78
N LEU A 494 15.49 7.64 8.18
CA LEU A 494 15.12 7.90 9.56
C LEU A 494 14.46 6.64 10.13
N ILE A 495 15.07 6.02 11.14
CA ILE A 495 14.50 4.91 11.90
C ILE A 495 13.86 5.49 13.16
N LEU A 496 12.54 5.40 13.26
CA LEU A 496 11.74 5.99 14.33
C LEU A 496 11.54 4.95 15.45
N ASP A 497 12.57 4.80 16.28
CA ASP A 497 12.62 3.88 17.43
C ASP A 497 11.76 4.40 18.58
N ASN A 498 10.59 3.78 18.75
CA ASN A 498 9.68 4.03 19.87
C ASN A 498 9.59 2.82 20.83
N SER A 499 10.34 1.76 20.53
CA SER A 499 10.48 0.50 21.24
C SER A 499 9.19 -0.35 21.28
N ALA A 500 8.35 -0.28 20.24
CA ALA A 500 7.14 -1.09 20.12
C ALA A 500 6.55 -1.22 18.70
N THR A 501 5.98 -2.38 18.40
CA THR A 501 5.04 -2.56 17.28
C THR A 501 3.68 -1.93 17.65
N ALA A 502 3.62 -0.60 17.65
CA ALA A 502 2.64 0.15 18.44
C ALA A 502 1.18 0.03 17.93
N MET A 503 0.92 0.23 16.63
CA MET A 503 -0.46 0.25 16.10
C MET A 503 -1.24 -1.05 16.32
N THR A 504 -0.55 -2.19 16.36
CA THR A 504 -1.14 -3.52 16.47
C THR A 504 -1.41 -3.96 17.92
N GLY A 505 -0.98 -3.19 18.93
CA GLY A 505 -1.14 -3.54 20.35
C GLY A 505 0.15 -3.50 21.20
N PHE A 506 1.21 -2.86 20.70
CA PHE A 506 2.54 -2.80 21.34
C PHE A 506 3.20 -4.18 21.49
N GLN A 507 3.15 -5.00 20.44
CA GLN A 507 3.87 -6.28 20.42
C GLN A 507 5.38 -6.06 20.45
N PRO A 508 6.14 -6.93 21.15
CA PRO A 508 7.59 -6.92 21.11
C PRO A 508 8.11 -7.29 19.71
N HIS A 509 9.34 -6.88 19.42
CA HIS A 509 10.06 -7.16 18.18
C HIS A 509 11.57 -7.25 18.48
N PRO A 510 12.47 -7.57 17.52
CA PRO A 510 13.89 -7.83 17.82
C PRO A 510 14.64 -6.68 18.53
N GLY A 511 14.13 -5.45 18.51
CA GLY A 511 14.70 -4.31 19.21
C GLY A 511 14.20 -4.10 20.64
N THR A 512 13.18 -4.83 21.12
CA THR A 512 12.55 -4.57 22.43
C THR A 512 13.10 -5.39 23.59
N GLY A 513 13.88 -6.44 23.32
CA GLY A 513 14.48 -7.30 24.35
C GLY A 513 13.48 -8.16 25.14
N GLU A 514 12.34 -8.52 24.53
CA GLU A 514 11.22 -9.20 25.17
C GLU A 514 10.64 -10.23 24.17
N LEU A 515 10.31 -11.44 24.63
CA LEU A 515 9.63 -12.47 23.81
C LEU A 515 8.11 -12.25 23.81
N ALA A 516 7.40 -12.90 22.89
CA ALA A 516 5.93 -12.92 22.87
C ALA A 516 5.29 -13.55 24.13
N THR A 517 6.07 -14.24 24.96
CA THR A 517 5.69 -14.76 26.29
C THR A 517 5.86 -13.76 27.43
N GLY A 518 6.56 -12.63 27.19
CA GLY A 518 6.99 -11.67 28.22
C GLY A 518 8.35 -11.99 28.85
N ASP A 519 8.99 -13.10 28.47
CA ASP A 519 10.34 -13.43 28.94
C ASP A 519 11.41 -12.50 28.32
N PRO A 520 12.52 -12.20 29.00
CA PRO A 520 13.62 -11.42 28.43
C PRO A 520 14.24 -12.07 27.18
N ALA A 521 14.54 -11.26 26.17
CA ALA A 521 15.17 -11.67 24.91
C ALA A 521 16.43 -10.84 24.61
N PRO A 522 17.34 -11.33 23.75
CA PRO A 522 18.42 -10.50 23.20
C PRO A 522 17.85 -9.28 22.44
N VAL A 523 18.43 -8.10 22.68
CA VAL A 523 18.18 -6.91 21.86
C VAL A 523 19.08 -6.96 20.62
N VAL A 524 18.49 -6.79 19.44
CA VAL A 524 19.22 -6.67 18.18
C VAL A 524 19.53 -5.18 17.93
N ASP A 525 20.81 -4.82 17.98
CA ASP A 525 21.27 -3.43 17.87
C ASP A 525 21.15 -2.91 16.42
N MET A 526 20.19 -2.01 16.20
CA MET A 526 19.95 -1.35 14.92
C MET A 526 21.12 -0.45 14.49
N GLU A 527 21.81 0.21 15.41
CA GLU A 527 22.94 1.07 15.08
C GLU A 527 24.15 0.26 14.62
N ALA A 528 24.48 -0.80 15.36
CA ALA A 528 25.57 -1.70 15.01
C ALA A 528 25.34 -2.34 13.64
N ILE A 529 24.10 -2.74 13.33
CA ILE A 529 23.74 -3.25 12.00
C ILE A 529 23.90 -2.18 10.92
N CYS A 530 23.37 -0.96 11.12
CA CYS A 530 23.48 0.11 10.12
C CYS A 530 24.95 0.49 9.85
N ARG A 531 25.78 0.54 10.90
CA ARG A 531 27.24 0.79 10.79
C ARG A 531 27.96 -0.37 10.11
N ALA A 532 27.60 -1.61 10.41
CA ALA A 532 28.19 -2.81 9.79
C ALA A 532 27.80 -3.01 8.32
N ILE A 533 26.62 -2.55 7.91
CA ILE A 533 26.22 -2.46 6.48
C ILE A 533 27.03 -1.39 5.73
N GLY A 534 27.56 -0.40 6.45
CA GLY A 534 28.46 0.64 5.92
C GLY A 534 27.82 2.01 5.71
N ALA A 535 26.67 2.28 6.34
CA ALA A 535 26.07 3.62 6.33
C ALA A 535 26.71 4.54 7.38
N HIS A 536 26.62 5.85 7.16
CA HIS A 536 26.86 6.86 8.20
C HIS A 536 25.66 6.84 9.17
N VAL A 537 25.88 6.68 10.48
CA VAL A 537 24.80 6.45 11.46
C VAL A 537 24.90 7.39 12.67
N GLU A 538 23.95 8.32 12.74
CA GLU A 538 23.72 9.18 13.90
C GLU A 538 22.50 8.73 14.74
N VAL A 539 22.46 9.19 15.99
CA VAL A 539 21.37 8.91 16.93
C VAL A 539 20.89 10.23 17.53
N CYS A 540 19.59 10.46 17.54
CA CYS A 540 18.97 11.65 18.12
C CYS A 540 17.76 11.25 18.95
N ASP A 541 17.56 11.90 20.10
CA ASP A 541 16.22 11.94 20.70
C ASP A 541 15.42 12.99 19.90
N PRO A 542 14.32 12.64 19.20
CA PRO A 542 13.51 13.60 18.48
C PRO A 542 12.83 14.65 19.40
N PHE A 543 12.88 14.52 20.73
CA PHE A 543 12.50 15.59 21.65
C PHE A 543 13.54 16.71 21.75
N ASP A 544 14.83 16.44 21.48
CA ASP A 544 15.81 17.50 21.24
C ASP A 544 15.61 18.04 19.82
N LEU A 545 14.60 18.89 19.68
CA LEU A 545 14.20 19.47 18.40
C LEU A 545 15.32 20.28 17.73
N GLU A 546 16.21 20.90 18.51
CA GLU A 546 17.31 21.69 17.96
C GLU A 546 18.40 20.78 17.39
N ASN A 547 18.85 19.78 18.16
CA ASN A 547 19.85 18.83 17.68
C ASN A 547 19.30 17.97 16.53
N ALA A 548 18.10 17.41 16.66
CA ALA A 548 17.48 16.59 15.62
C ALA A 548 17.31 17.36 14.29
N THR A 549 16.98 18.65 14.35
CA THR A 549 16.91 19.51 13.15
C THR A 549 18.30 19.77 12.56
N LYS A 550 19.31 20.08 13.40
CA LYS A 550 20.70 20.31 12.93
C LYS A 550 21.30 19.06 12.28
N THR A 551 21.13 17.89 12.90
CA THR A 551 21.60 16.61 12.35
C THR A 551 20.92 16.31 11.01
N LEU A 552 19.61 16.57 10.88
CA LEU A 552 18.90 16.43 9.61
C LEU A 552 19.44 17.36 8.52
N VAL A 553 19.70 18.64 8.82
CA VAL A 553 20.29 19.58 7.86
C VAL A 553 21.69 19.13 7.44
N SER A 554 22.58 18.86 8.40
CA SER A 554 23.95 18.37 8.16
C SER A 554 23.95 17.11 7.28
N MET A 555 23.08 16.14 7.59
CA MET A 555 22.93 14.92 6.81
C MET A 555 22.39 15.16 5.39
N MET A 556 21.58 16.20 5.15
CA MET A 556 21.12 16.58 3.80
C MET A 556 22.16 17.41 3.02
N GLU A 557 23.04 18.12 3.72
CA GLU A 557 24.17 18.87 3.16
C GLU A 557 25.34 17.95 2.75
N GLU A 558 25.61 16.88 3.51
CA GLU A 558 26.62 15.85 3.16
C GLU A 558 26.41 15.33 1.72
N GLY A 559 25.15 15.13 1.33
CA GLY A 559 24.75 15.05 -0.08
C GLY A 559 25.34 13.89 -0.90
N THR A 560 25.96 12.89 -0.25
CA THR A 560 26.53 11.69 -0.87
C THR A 560 26.25 10.42 -0.07
N GLY A 561 25.94 9.32 -0.76
CA GLY A 561 25.78 8.00 -0.15
C GLY A 561 24.59 7.88 0.80
N THR A 562 24.50 6.75 1.49
CA THR A 562 23.37 6.46 2.38
C THR A 562 23.69 6.82 3.83
N ARG A 563 22.84 7.65 4.43
CA ARG A 563 22.92 8.06 5.84
C ARG A 563 21.74 7.48 6.61
N VAL A 564 21.91 7.26 7.91
CA VAL A 564 20.88 6.79 8.84
C VAL A 564 20.85 7.71 10.06
N ILE A 565 19.65 8.13 10.47
CA ILE A 565 19.41 8.77 11.77
C ILE A 565 18.43 7.92 12.55
N ILE A 566 18.84 7.39 13.69
CA ILE A 566 17.96 6.68 14.61
C ILE A 566 17.34 7.70 15.57
N MET A 567 16.06 7.98 15.34
CA MET A 567 15.23 8.90 16.11
C MET A 567 14.62 8.14 17.29
N ARG A 568 15.39 7.97 18.37
CA ARG A 568 15.07 7.10 19.50
C ARG A 568 14.38 7.85 20.63
N HIS A 569 13.10 7.57 20.86
CA HIS A 569 12.39 7.97 22.06
C HIS A 569 11.20 7.04 22.33
N MET A 570 11.22 6.32 23.47
CA MET A 570 10.18 5.34 23.82
C MET A 570 8.77 5.94 23.80
N CYS A 571 7.82 5.24 23.18
CA CYS A 571 6.42 5.69 23.09
C CYS A 571 5.82 5.98 24.48
N GLN A 572 5.17 7.14 24.66
CA GLN A 572 4.64 7.53 25.99
C GLN A 572 3.57 6.55 26.49
N LEU A 573 2.70 6.04 25.60
CA LEU A 573 1.72 5.01 25.96
C LEU A 573 2.37 3.68 26.39
N LEU A 574 3.60 3.38 25.91
CA LEU A 574 4.38 2.24 26.40
C LEU A 574 4.98 2.54 27.78
N LYS A 575 5.43 3.78 28.04
CA LYS A 575 5.88 4.21 29.38
C LYS A 575 4.75 4.12 30.40
N ASP A 576 3.55 4.62 30.07
CA ASP A 576 2.35 4.52 30.91
C ASP A 576 2.00 3.05 31.17
N ARG A 577 1.97 2.19 30.12
CA ARG A 577 1.72 0.74 30.25
C ARG A 577 2.78 0.03 31.11
N ARG A 578 4.04 0.44 31.02
CA ARG A 578 5.17 -0.05 31.85
C ARG A 578 5.27 0.66 33.21
N LYS A 579 4.34 1.57 33.54
CA LYS A 579 4.28 2.37 34.79
C LYS A 579 5.57 3.14 35.10
N ILE A 580 6.27 3.60 34.08
CA ILE A 580 7.45 4.46 34.20
C ILE A 580 6.98 5.84 34.67
N SER A 581 7.66 6.43 35.67
CA SER A 581 7.29 7.72 36.24
C SER A 581 7.41 8.87 35.23
N ARG A 582 6.52 9.85 35.35
CA ARG A 582 6.60 11.11 34.59
C ARG A 582 7.73 11.96 35.16
N LYS A 583 8.58 12.52 34.29
CA LYS A 583 9.73 13.36 34.71
C LYS A 583 9.36 14.81 34.98
N TYR A 584 8.30 15.31 34.33
CA TYR A 584 7.89 16.70 34.42
C TYR A 584 6.43 16.84 34.84
N LYS A 585 6.12 17.99 35.42
CA LYS A 585 4.76 18.54 35.49
C LYS A 585 4.64 19.66 34.45
N ILE A 586 3.54 19.68 33.68
CA ILE A 586 3.35 20.66 32.58
C ILE A 586 2.10 21.51 32.81
N TYR A 587 2.22 22.83 32.67
CA TYR A 587 1.09 23.76 32.71
C TYR A 587 1.29 24.95 31.75
N VAL A 588 0.24 25.73 31.55
CA VAL A 588 0.30 27.02 30.82
C VAL A 588 0.22 28.17 31.81
N ASP A 589 1.17 29.09 31.72
CA ASP A 589 1.15 30.39 32.37
C ASP A 589 0.19 31.33 31.63
N PRO A 590 -0.91 31.77 32.27
CA PRO A 590 -1.92 32.58 31.61
C PRO A 590 -1.51 34.04 31.41
N GLU A 591 -0.47 34.54 32.07
CA GLU A 591 0.05 35.90 31.87
C GLU A 591 0.98 35.94 30.66
N LYS A 592 1.84 34.92 30.49
CA LYS A 592 2.68 34.75 29.31
C LYS A 592 1.87 34.33 28.07
N CYS A 593 0.76 33.60 28.23
CA CYS A 593 -0.10 33.19 27.12
C CYS A 593 -0.94 34.36 26.59
N ARG A 594 -0.39 35.13 25.64
CA ARG A 594 -1.04 36.30 25.01
C ARG A 594 -2.16 35.97 24.01
N GLY A 595 -2.68 34.73 23.99
CA GLY A 595 -3.73 34.31 23.07
C GLY A 595 -3.39 34.57 21.59
N ASP A 596 -4.38 35.00 20.81
CA ASP A 596 -4.19 35.38 19.40
C ASP A 596 -3.25 36.59 19.23
N ALA A 597 -3.21 37.50 20.20
CA ALA A 597 -2.28 38.63 20.24
C ALA A 597 -0.81 38.21 20.47
N CYS A 598 -0.52 36.91 20.64
CA CYS A 598 0.84 36.40 20.67
C CYS A 598 1.54 36.45 19.30
N GLY A 599 0.79 36.54 18.19
CA GLY A 599 1.34 36.49 16.82
C GLY A 599 1.89 35.13 16.40
N CYS A 600 1.78 34.10 17.25
CA CYS A 600 2.21 32.72 16.96
C CYS A 600 1.17 31.91 16.18
N ASP A 601 0.02 32.51 15.82
CA ASP A 601 -1.09 31.87 15.07
C ASP A 601 -1.43 30.47 15.62
N ARG A 602 -1.64 30.44 16.95
CA ARG A 602 -1.97 29.25 17.76
C ARG A 602 -1.01 28.07 17.55
N LEU A 603 0.29 28.33 17.42
CA LEU A 603 1.33 27.34 17.10
C LEU A 603 1.21 25.99 17.86
N CYS A 604 0.96 26.02 19.17
CA CYS A 604 0.85 24.82 20.01
C CYS A 604 -0.39 23.95 19.71
N THR A 605 -1.58 24.55 19.56
CA THR A 605 -2.87 23.85 19.40
C THR A 605 -3.29 23.65 17.94
N ARG A 606 -2.86 24.52 17.02
CA ARG A 606 -3.29 24.51 15.61
C ARG A 606 -2.23 23.98 14.65
N LEU A 607 -0.98 24.43 14.77
CA LEU A 607 0.10 24.03 13.83
C LEU A 607 0.84 22.77 14.27
N PHE A 608 1.17 22.67 15.56
CA PHE A 608 1.78 21.49 16.16
C PHE A 608 0.71 20.45 16.56
N GLY A 609 -0.45 20.90 17.05
CA GLY A 609 -1.67 20.10 17.13
C GLY A 609 -1.63 18.92 18.11
N CYS A 610 -0.90 19.05 19.22
CA CYS A 610 -0.84 18.00 20.24
C CYS A 610 -2.18 17.88 20.98
N PRO A 611 -2.80 16.69 21.08
CA PRO A 611 -4.11 16.54 21.74
C PRO A 611 -4.09 16.75 23.26
N GLY A 612 -2.90 16.78 23.91
CA GLY A 612 -2.77 17.17 25.32
C GLY A 612 -2.83 18.70 25.56
N LEU A 613 -3.10 19.49 24.51
CA LEU A 613 -3.23 20.94 24.53
C LEU A 613 -4.55 21.33 23.88
N MET A 614 -5.42 22.00 24.64
CA MET A 614 -6.68 22.53 24.14
C MET A 614 -6.60 24.05 23.96
N TRP A 615 -7.50 24.58 23.14
CA TRP A 615 -7.76 26.02 23.07
C TRP A 615 -9.03 26.33 23.85
N ASP A 616 -8.89 27.13 24.91
CA ASP A 616 -10.02 27.67 25.63
C ASP A 616 -10.61 28.87 24.87
N ASN A 617 -11.89 28.78 24.54
CA ASN A 617 -12.62 29.83 23.84
C ASN A 617 -13.13 30.92 24.79
N GLU A 618 -13.18 30.69 26.11
CA GLU A 618 -13.62 31.67 27.10
C GLU A 618 -12.48 32.65 27.45
N THR A 619 -11.29 32.14 27.81
CA THR A 619 -10.12 33.00 28.06
C THR A 619 -9.33 33.37 26.80
N GLY A 620 -9.58 32.70 25.67
CA GLY A 620 -8.87 32.93 24.40
C GLY A 620 -7.40 32.50 24.44
N LYS A 621 -7.08 31.42 25.17
CA LYS A 621 -5.72 30.97 25.48
C LYS A 621 -5.57 29.45 25.31
N ALA A 622 -4.32 28.98 25.30
CA ALA A 622 -4.04 27.55 25.34
C ALA A 622 -4.09 27.05 26.81
N ILE A 623 -4.63 25.85 27.01
CA ILE A 623 -4.65 25.13 28.29
C ILE A 623 -4.17 23.68 28.12
N ILE A 624 -3.75 23.04 29.20
CA ILE A 624 -3.44 21.60 29.20
C ILE A 624 -4.73 20.80 29.35
N ASP A 625 -4.84 19.70 28.60
CA ASP A 625 -5.85 18.66 28.88
C ASP A 625 -5.27 17.71 29.92
N GLU A 626 -5.74 17.77 31.18
CA GLU A 626 -5.23 16.92 32.26
C GLU A 626 -5.56 15.42 32.07
N ALA A 627 -6.57 15.08 31.26
CA ALA A 627 -6.95 13.70 30.97
C ALA A 627 -6.13 13.08 29.82
N LEU A 628 -5.67 13.91 28.87
CA LEU A 628 -4.87 13.47 27.71
C LEU A 628 -3.37 13.78 27.82
N CYS A 629 -2.95 14.69 28.70
CA CYS A 629 -1.54 15.08 28.82
C CYS A 629 -0.69 14.02 29.54
N VAL A 630 0.32 13.53 28.83
CA VAL A 630 1.38 12.63 29.33
C VAL A 630 2.62 13.40 29.83
N GLU A 631 2.50 14.72 30.01
CA GLU A 631 3.49 15.63 30.62
C GLU A 631 4.91 15.57 30.02
N CYS A 632 4.99 15.24 28.73
CA CYS A 632 6.21 14.94 27.99
C CYS A 632 7.23 16.10 27.83
N GLY A 633 6.92 17.33 28.24
CA GLY A 633 7.82 18.49 28.12
C GLY A 633 7.95 19.12 26.73
N LEU A 634 7.82 18.35 25.64
CA LEU A 634 8.07 18.77 24.24
C LEU A 634 7.35 20.07 23.80
N CYS A 635 6.18 20.36 24.37
CA CYS A 635 5.41 21.55 24.02
C CYS A 635 6.00 22.87 24.57
N THR A 636 6.94 22.81 25.51
CA THR A 636 7.66 24.01 26.01
C THR A 636 8.57 24.59 24.91
N ASP A 637 9.35 23.73 24.25
CA ASP A 637 10.43 24.11 23.34
C ASP A 637 9.92 24.65 21.97
N ILE A 638 8.60 24.59 21.74
CA ILE A 638 7.92 25.21 20.58
C ILE A 638 7.15 26.49 20.93
N CYS A 639 7.15 26.94 22.19
CA CYS A 639 6.33 28.06 22.64
C CYS A 639 7.10 29.40 22.58
N PRO A 640 6.90 30.28 21.58
CA PRO A 640 7.70 31.50 21.40
C PRO A 640 7.47 32.56 22.50
N ALA A 641 6.46 32.38 23.35
CA ALA A 641 6.21 33.23 24.52
C ALA A 641 6.75 32.62 25.83
N ASN A 642 7.35 31.43 25.79
CA ASN A 642 7.72 30.62 26.97
C ASN A 642 6.56 30.48 27.97
N ALA A 643 5.34 30.39 27.45
CA ALA A 643 4.10 30.35 28.24
C ALA A 643 3.69 28.94 28.65
N ILE A 644 4.24 27.91 28.01
CA ILE A 644 4.10 26.52 28.46
C ILE A 644 5.34 26.22 29.31
N ILE A 645 5.14 25.82 30.56
CA ILE A 645 6.20 25.62 31.55
C ILE A 645 6.34 24.13 31.88
N ARG A 646 7.59 23.68 32.09
CA ARG A 646 7.91 22.36 32.65
C ARG A 646 8.64 22.53 33.99
N GLU A 647 8.13 21.88 35.02
CA GLU A 647 8.80 21.70 36.31
C GLU A 647 9.27 20.24 36.41
N GLU A 648 10.47 19.97 36.94
CA GLU A 648 10.90 18.59 37.21
C GLU A 648 10.22 18.05 38.47
N VAL A 649 9.72 16.82 38.40
CA VAL A 649 9.12 16.12 39.54
C VAL A 649 10.24 15.40 40.30
N THR A 650 10.46 15.81 41.55
CA THR A 650 11.43 15.23 42.50
C THR A 650 10.94 13.93 43.12
#